data_AF-A0A5J4SM14-F1
#
_entry.id   AF-A0A5J4SM14-F1
#
_cell.length_a   1.000
_cell.length_b   1.000
_cell.length_c   1.000
_cell.angle_alpha   90.00
_cell.angle_beta   90.00
_cell.angle_gamma   90.00
#
_symmetry.space_group_name_H-M   'P 1'
#
loop_
_entity.id
_entity.type
_entity.pdbx_description
1 polymer ?
#
loop_
_entity_poly.entity_id
_entity_poly.type
_entity_poly.pdbx_seq_one_letter_code
_entity_poly.pdbx_strand_id
1 'polypeptide(L)'
;MYQVYNNTLAITVDDWRRAGLTDNQFKKDSSKGYLNICYRGYRTDTLIDVRSIKRPDRLQKIESAFGKIDKPEKPDSSSLFEVKIDTEARAFFLRQTKPDGTPLGLDLIEKYVNRASLFNSVKKALEKSKGVRTAAGCRRRPNMGKFYATAADWYSEQSEQYPCTPISNARSFERAFKEYLNDGYKSILSGKIGNDSARKVSDRMEKLFLALWRTNDKPFVNRVHELYMEFIAGSREFYDKMTGEVFRPEDFRHKDRAPEVTVATVWNYLKDVVNETSVYMERNGNFDYSNAKRPKHHRRLGQYSLSKISMDDVALSRKSVRGWVYKYIAVDVVSGYYFRPAYLIGKPTRETIYEAFRNLFCELIILGLPMPGELEVEHHLMKDIDWLNKVFPFVRFCASASEKRAEHATRSVKYGAAKDAGHTKGRFYAKSEPYRSIRKKEKGDFVEPLYQAETIIADDIADIATHNNELHPLQKVYPGMTRRQVFISNYNPDLKPIEPWYLYQFIGNKTETSLHNNDYCQVNYEKFELADFDSLNRLKPNDVGVTAYWLPLEDGGVDKVYLYQGDTYIGEALNRSAYDYNECAIERTDEDRAKMLHQQKRVANFDRFIKENKTDIPKLGHEKKDVVEAEILSAPVETLAPISEEEDDDEELLKEYASVDWHAHGGATV
;
A
#
# COMPACT_ATOMS: atom_id res chain seq x y z
N MET A 1 3.54 93.06 -9.82
CA MET A 1 4.44 92.10 -9.15
C MET A 1 3.61 90.90 -8.73
N TYR A 2 4.09 89.68 -8.98
CA TYR A 2 3.36 88.48 -8.59
C TYR A 2 3.25 88.37 -7.07
N GLN A 3 2.08 87.96 -6.58
CA GLN A 3 1.85 87.66 -5.17
C GLN A 3 1.13 86.32 -5.03
N VAL A 4 1.34 85.63 -3.92
CA VAL A 4 0.69 84.34 -3.65
C VAL A 4 -0.48 84.57 -2.71
N TYR A 5 -1.69 84.21 -3.15
CA TYR A 5 -2.92 84.28 -2.36
C TYR A 5 -3.61 82.91 -2.36
N ASN A 6 -3.81 82.31 -1.18
CA ASN A 6 -4.37 80.95 -1.03
C ASN A 6 -3.74 79.92 -1.99
N ASN A 7 -2.40 79.85 -2.00
CA ASN A 7 -1.62 78.95 -2.85
C ASN A 7 -1.80 79.16 -4.38
N THR A 8 -2.37 80.30 -4.79
CA THR A 8 -2.60 80.69 -6.18
C THR A 8 -1.75 81.91 -6.52
N LEU A 9 -1.09 81.90 -7.68
CA LEU A 9 -0.31 83.03 -8.18
C LEU A 9 -1.26 84.12 -8.71
N ALA A 10 -1.31 85.25 -8.02
CA ALA A 10 -2.22 86.34 -8.30
C ALA A 10 -1.49 87.65 -8.63
N ILE A 11 -2.18 88.55 -9.33
CA ILE A 11 -1.79 89.95 -9.55
C ILE A 11 -2.95 90.87 -9.19
N THR A 12 -2.67 92.10 -8.76
CA THR A 12 -3.73 93.11 -8.58
C THR A 12 -4.24 93.63 -9.93
N VAL A 13 -5.39 94.32 -9.92
CA VAL A 13 -5.84 95.09 -11.10
C VAL A 13 -4.86 96.24 -11.41
N ASP A 14 -4.14 96.77 -10.43
CA ASP A 14 -3.08 97.76 -10.67
C ASP A 14 -1.85 97.14 -11.33
N ASP A 15 -1.49 95.91 -10.99
CA ASP A 15 -0.46 95.16 -11.70
C ASP A 15 -0.86 94.88 -13.16
N TRP A 16 -2.12 94.51 -13.40
CA TRP A 16 -2.68 94.37 -14.74
C TRP A 16 -2.50 95.66 -15.56
N ARG A 17 -2.75 96.83 -14.95
CA ARG A 17 -2.52 98.13 -15.59
C ARG A 17 -1.05 98.42 -15.82
N ARG A 18 -0.20 98.14 -14.83
CA ARG A 18 1.26 98.30 -14.94
C ARG A 18 1.88 97.42 -16.05
N ALA A 19 1.25 96.29 -16.38
CA ALA A 19 1.63 95.46 -17.53
C ALA A 19 1.19 96.01 -18.90
N GLY A 20 0.62 97.22 -18.96
CA GLY A 20 0.17 97.84 -20.22
C GLY A 20 -1.16 97.28 -20.74
N LEU A 21 -2.02 96.77 -19.85
CA LEU A 21 -3.38 96.33 -20.14
C LEU A 21 -4.41 97.31 -19.57
N THR A 22 -5.55 97.46 -20.24
CA THR A 22 -6.56 98.47 -19.85
C THR A 22 -7.62 97.92 -18.90
N ASP A 23 -8.25 98.81 -18.15
CA ASP A 23 -9.36 98.47 -17.24
C ASP A 23 -10.57 97.85 -18.00
N ASN A 24 -10.81 98.31 -19.23
CA ASN A 24 -11.82 97.73 -20.11
C ASN A 24 -11.48 96.30 -20.54
N GLN A 25 -10.19 95.96 -20.73
CA GLN A 25 -9.77 94.59 -21.01
C GLN A 25 -10.03 93.70 -19.80
N PHE A 26 -9.67 94.15 -18.59
CA PHE A 26 -9.96 93.42 -17.36
C PHE A 26 -11.46 93.16 -17.18
N LYS A 27 -12.31 94.20 -17.31
CA LYS A 27 -13.76 94.08 -17.16
C LYS A 27 -14.40 93.12 -18.18
N LYS A 28 -13.97 93.19 -19.45
CA LYS A 28 -14.46 92.29 -20.51
C LYS A 28 -13.96 90.86 -20.33
N ASP A 29 -12.70 90.68 -19.96
CA ASP A 29 -12.12 89.36 -19.80
C ASP A 29 -12.68 88.67 -18.53
N SER A 30 -12.98 89.45 -17.49
CA SER A 30 -13.72 88.97 -16.31
C SER A 30 -15.16 88.59 -16.63
N SER A 31 -15.93 89.46 -17.31
CA SER A 31 -17.34 89.20 -17.60
C SER A 31 -17.57 88.04 -18.56
N LYS A 32 -16.60 87.78 -19.45
CA LYS A 32 -16.62 86.65 -20.39
C LYS A 32 -15.97 85.36 -19.84
N GLY A 33 -15.48 85.36 -18.60
CA GLY A 33 -14.86 84.18 -17.98
C GLY A 33 -13.53 83.77 -18.61
N TYR A 34 -12.79 84.73 -19.16
CA TYR A 34 -11.43 84.56 -19.66
C TYR A 34 -10.35 84.73 -18.58
N LEU A 35 -10.73 85.13 -17.37
CA LEU A 35 -9.90 85.12 -16.17
C LEU A 35 -10.80 84.91 -14.94
N ASN A 36 -10.20 84.42 -13.85
CA ASN A 36 -10.84 84.23 -12.55
C ASN A 36 -10.33 85.30 -11.56
N ILE A 37 -11.21 85.74 -10.68
CA ILE A 37 -10.89 86.67 -9.60
C ILE A 37 -10.77 85.85 -8.31
N CYS A 38 -9.60 85.88 -7.67
CA CYS A 38 -9.34 85.21 -6.39
C CYS A 38 -10.02 85.93 -5.21
N TYR A 39 -10.04 87.26 -5.27
CA TYR A 39 -10.57 88.13 -4.22
C TYR A 39 -11.01 89.47 -4.82
N ARG A 40 -12.19 89.95 -4.42
CA ARG A 40 -12.70 91.27 -4.81
C ARG A 40 -12.45 92.26 -3.68
N GLY A 41 -11.39 93.06 -3.82
CA GLY A 41 -11.09 94.17 -2.91
C GLY A 41 -11.83 95.45 -3.29
N TYR A 42 -11.76 96.47 -2.44
CA TYR A 42 -12.28 97.80 -2.73
C TYR A 42 -11.31 98.51 -3.71
N ARG A 43 -11.84 99.12 -4.78
CA ARG A 43 -11.06 99.77 -5.85
C ARG A 43 -10.07 98.81 -6.54
N THR A 44 -8.76 99.04 -6.43
CA THR A 44 -7.72 98.38 -7.26
C THR A 44 -7.12 97.12 -6.61
N ASP A 45 -7.54 96.78 -5.39
CA ASP A 45 -7.11 95.59 -4.63
C ASP A 45 -7.81 94.29 -5.06
N THR A 46 -8.40 94.25 -6.26
CA THR A 46 -8.96 93.02 -6.81
C THR A 46 -7.83 92.11 -7.30
N LEU A 47 -7.81 90.87 -6.81
CA LEU A 47 -6.79 89.87 -7.13
C LEU A 47 -7.24 88.97 -8.27
N ILE A 48 -6.45 88.92 -9.33
CA ILE A 48 -6.65 88.11 -10.53
C ILE A 48 -5.76 86.87 -10.44
N ASP A 49 -6.34 85.68 -10.61
CA ASP A 49 -5.55 84.44 -10.77
C ASP A 49 -4.84 84.50 -12.13
N VAL A 50 -3.52 84.68 -12.11
CA VAL A 50 -2.73 84.83 -13.33
C VAL A 50 -2.78 83.55 -14.19
N ARG A 51 -2.85 82.38 -13.54
CA ARG A 51 -2.88 81.07 -14.23
C ARG A 51 -4.23 80.80 -14.89
N SER A 52 -5.29 81.51 -14.49
CA SER A 52 -6.62 81.38 -15.08
C SER A 52 -6.81 82.17 -16.39
N ILE A 53 -5.87 83.05 -16.75
CA ILE A 53 -5.98 83.93 -17.91
C ILE A 53 -5.88 83.11 -19.20
N LYS A 54 -7.00 83.01 -19.93
CA LYS A 54 -7.10 82.20 -21.17
C LYS A 54 -6.58 82.90 -22.43
N ARG A 55 -6.32 84.21 -22.34
CA ARG A 55 -5.95 85.07 -23.48
C ARG A 55 -4.42 85.18 -23.58
N PRO A 56 -3.78 84.58 -24.60
CA PRO A 56 -2.32 84.56 -24.71
C PRO A 56 -1.70 85.95 -24.80
N ASP A 57 -2.40 86.88 -25.46
CA ASP A 57 -2.00 88.27 -25.63
C ASP A 57 -1.97 89.06 -24.31
N ARG A 58 -2.77 88.65 -23.32
CA ARG A 58 -2.78 89.25 -21.97
C ARG A 58 -1.65 88.68 -21.13
N LEU A 59 -1.48 87.36 -21.18
CA LEU A 59 -0.43 86.66 -20.46
C LEU A 59 0.96 87.14 -20.87
N GLN A 60 1.21 87.28 -22.18
CA GLN A 60 2.50 87.73 -22.71
C GLN A 60 2.88 89.14 -22.22
N LYS A 61 1.90 90.06 -22.12
CA LYS A 61 2.13 91.40 -21.57
C LYS A 61 2.48 91.37 -20.08
N ILE A 62 1.80 90.52 -19.32
CA ILE A 62 2.05 90.33 -17.88
C ILE A 62 3.44 89.70 -17.66
N GLU A 63 3.79 88.69 -18.45
CA GLU A 63 5.11 88.03 -18.40
C GLU A 63 6.25 88.97 -18.80
N SER A 64 6.07 89.83 -19.81
CA SER A 64 7.05 90.84 -20.18
C SER A 64 7.27 91.90 -19.10
N ALA A 65 6.23 92.22 -18.31
CA ALA A 65 6.29 93.26 -17.28
C ALA A 65 6.79 92.75 -15.92
N PHE A 66 6.52 91.49 -15.57
CA PHE A 66 6.80 90.95 -14.24
C PHE A 66 7.64 89.66 -14.22
N GLY A 67 8.13 89.22 -15.39
CA GLY A 67 8.89 87.97 -15.53
C GLY A 67 7.99 86.80 -15.94
N LYS A 68 8.61 85.78 -16.56
CA LYS A 68 7.90 84.57 -16.99
C LYS A 68 7.26 83.87 -15.80
N ILE A 69 6.04 83.39 -15.99
CA ILE A 69 5.37 82.55 -15.01
C ILE A 69 5.93 81.14 -15.21
N ASP A 70 6.54 80.58 -14.18
CA ASP A 70 6.85 79.15 -14.18
C ASP A 70 5.54 78.38 -14.32
N LYS A 71 5.33 77.84 -15.52
CA LYS A 71 4.22 76.93 -15.79
C LYS A 71 4.44 75.73 -14.89
N PRO A 72 3.50 75.37 -14.00
CA PRO A 72 3.55 74.06 -13.39
C PRO A 72 3.49 73.07 -14.56
N GLU A 73 4.44 72.14 -14.59
CA GLU A 73 4.37 70.95 -15.43
C GLU A 73 2.94 70.42 -15.37
N LYS A 74 2.37 70.07 -16.53
CA LYS A 74 1.09 69.32 -16.55
C LYS A 74 1.25 68.21 -15.52
N PRO A 75 0.34 68.06 -14.54
CA PRO A 75 0.43 66.94 -13.63
C PRO A 75 0.44 65.68 -14.50
N ASP A 76 1.58 65.03 -14.48
CA ASP A 76 1.82 63.82 -15.25
C ASP A 76 0.68 62.85 -14.89
N SER A 77 -0.02 62.35 -15.91
CA SER A 77 -1.10 61.38 -15.71
C SER A 77 -0.62 60.11 -14.99
N SER A 78 0.70 59.91 -14.91
CA SER A 78 1.36 58.88 -14.11
C SER A 78 1.09 58.98 -12.61
N SER A 79 0.83 60.18 -12.06
CA SER A 79 0.64 60.38 -10.61
C SER A 79 -0.71 59.86 -10.04
N LEU A 80 -1.60 59.35 -10.90
CA LEU A 80 -2.91 58.81 -10.49
C LEU A 80 -2.91 57.30 -10.25
N PHE A 81 -1.97 56.56 -10.85
CA PHE A 81 -1.99 55.09 -10.88
C PHE A 81 -0.68 54.53 -10.31
N GLU A 82 -0.68 54.19 -9.02
CA GLU A 82 0.45 53.54 -8.35
C GLU A 82 0.20 52.02 -8.32
N VAL A 83 1.07 51.24 -8.98
CA VAL A 83 0.97 49.76 -8.98
C VAL A 83 1.46 49.22 -7.64
N LYS A 84 0.58 48.51 -6.93
CA LYS A 84 0.95 47.68 -5.77
C LYS A 84 0.53 46.25 -6.04
N ILE A 85 1.48 45.33 -5.92
CA ILE A 85 1.21 43.90 -6.08
C ILE A 85 0.19 43.47 -5.04
N ASP A 86 -0.91 42.88 -5.50
CA ASP A 86 -2.00 42.42 -4.66
C ASP A 86 -1.68 41.05 -4.05
N THR A 87 -1.35 41.05 -2.76
CA THR A 87 -1.10 39.84 -1.97
C THR A 87 -2.36 39.01 -1.73
N GLU A 88 -3.54 39.63 -1.69
CA GLU A 88 -4.84 38.95 -1.53
C GLU A 88 -5.23 38.25 -2.83
N ALA A 89 -5.01 38.89 -3.99
CA ALA A 89 -5.17 38.24 -5.29
C ALA A 89 -4.28 36.99 -5.40
N ARG A 90 -3.02 37.08 -4.93
CA ARG A 90 -2.10 35.93 -4.92
C ARG A 90 -2.62 34.80 -4.04
N ALA A 91 -3.08 35.11 -2.83
CA ALA A 91 -3.69 34.12 -1.94
C ALA A 91 -4.95 33.49 -2.54
N PHE A 92 -5.76 34.28 -3.26
CA PHE A 92 -6.97 33.82 -3.94
C PHE A 92 -6.64 32.82 -5.06
N PHE A 93 -5.76 33.18 -6.01
CA PHE A 93 -5.45 32.34 -7.17
C PHE A 93 -4.64 31.09 -6.80
N LEU A 94 -3.82 31.13 -5.75
CA LEU A 94 -3.15 29.93 -5.21
C LEU A 94 -4.12 28.88 -4.67
N ARG A 95 -5.32 29.28 -4.24
CA ARG A 95 -6.37 28.37 -3.76
C ARG A 95 -7.29 27.84 -4.87
N GLN A 96 -7.20 28.39 -6.08
CA GLN A 96 -8.05 27.95 -7.18
C GLN A 96 -7.48 26.69 -7.83
N THR A 97 -8.38 25.74 -8.11
CA THR A 97 -8.09 24.53 -8.85
C THR A 97 -8.77 24.57 -10.22
N LYS A 98 -8.17 23.89 -11.18
CA LYS A 98 -8.83 23.57 -12.45
C LYS A 98 -9.96 22.55 -12.22
N PRO A 99 -10.81 22.29 -13.22
CA PRO A 99 -11.86 21.27 -13.12
C PRO A 99 -11.36 19.85 -12.78
N ASP A 100 -10.10 19.53 -13.11
CA ASP A 100 -9.43 18.26 -12.79
C ASP A 100 -8.88 18.18 -11.34
N GLY A 101 -9.08 19.22 -10.54
CA GLY A 101 -8.58 19.32 -9.16
C GLY A 101 -7.11 19.76 -9.05
N THR A 102 -6.39 19.94 -10.17
CA THR A 102 -5.00 20.43 -10.15
C THR A 102 -4.93 21.94 -9.89
N PRO A 103 -3.87 22.44 -9.23
CA PRO A 103 -3.70 23.87 -9.06
C PRO A 103 -3.44 24.58 -10.40
N LEU A 104 -3.71 25.87 -10.45
CA LEU A 104 -3.31 26.71 -11.58
C LEU A 104 -1.77 26.75 -11.70
N GLY A 105 -1.26 26.84 -12.94
CA GLY A 105 0.19 26.95 -13.17
C GLY A 105 0.73 28.27 -12.62
N LEU A 106 1.97 28.25 -12.10
CA LEU A 106 2.58 29.42 -11.43
C LEU A 106 2.64 30.66 -12.33
N ASP A 107 3.05 30.51 -13.60
CA ASP A 107 3.06 31.60 -14.59
C ASP A 107 1.66 32.17 -14.86
N LEU A 108 0.64 31.31 -14.87
CA LEU A 108 -0.74 31.75 -15.05
C LEU A 108 -1.25 32.51 -13.82
N ILE A 109 -0.91 32.04 -12.61
CA ILE A 109 -1.22 32.72 -11.35
C ILE A 109 -0.56 34.09 -11.34
N GLU A 110 0.72 34.20 -11.72
CA GLU A 110 1.45 35.47 -11.78
C GLU A 110 0.76 36.46 -12.74
N LYS A 111 0.37 36.00 -13.93
CA LYS A 111 -0.39 36.81 -14.89
C LYS A 111 -1.74 37.29 -14.33
N TYR A 112 -2.43 36.46 -13.53
CA TYR A 112 -3.69 36.82 -12.90
C TYR A 112 -3.51 37.81 -11.74
N VAL A 113 -2.47 37.62 -10.92
CA VAL A 113 -2.10 38.55 -9.84
C VAL A 113 -1.71 39.91 -10.41
N ASN A 114 -0.89 39.94 -11.47
CA ASN A 114 -0.50 41.16 -12.15
C ASN A 114 -1.75 41.89 -12.69
N ARG A 115 -2.64 41.16 -13.37
CA ARG A 115 -3.89 41.73 -13.87
C ARG A 115 -4.78 42.30 -12.76
N ALA A 116 -4.95 41.58 -11.65
CA ALA A 116 -5.71 42.05 -10.50
C ALA A 116 -5.07 43.31 -9.87
N SER A 117 -3.74 43.34 -9.77
CA SER A 117 -2.96 44.47 -9.25
C SER A 117 -3.14 45.73 -10.10
N LEU A 118 -3.10 45.58 -11.43
CA LEU A 118 -3.36 46.67 -12.37
C LEU A 118 -4.81 47.17 -12.27
N PHE A 119 -5.80 46.27 -12.20
CA PHE A 119 -7.19 46.67 -12.00
C PHE A 119 -7.43 47.35 -10.65
N ASN A 120 -6.81 46.91 -9.56
CA ASN A 120 -6.91 47.59 -8.27
C ASN A 120 -6.30 49.00 -8.30
N SER A 121 -5.22 49.18 -9.06
CA SER A 121 -4.62 50.51 -9.27
C SER A 121 -5.57 51.45 -9.99
N VAL A 122 -6.27 50.95 -11.02
CA VAL A 122 -7.31 51.70 -11.74
C VAL A 122 -8.54 51.96 -10.87
N LYS A 123 -8.92 51.01 -10.00
CA LYS A 123 -10.00 51.18 -9.01
C LYS A 123 -9.69 52.31 -8.03
N LYS A 124 -8.48 52.34 -7.46
CA LYS A 124 -8.02 53.42 -6.57
C LYS A 124 -8.02 54.77 -7.27
N ALA A 125 -7.55 54.83 -8.52
CA ALA A 125 -7.58 56.07 -9.31
C ALA A 125 -9.00 56.56 -9.58
N LEU A 126 -9.94 55.64 -9.85
CA LEU A 126 -11.36 55.95 -10.03
C LEU A 126 -11.97 56.52 -8.74
N GLU A 127 -11.67 55.93 -7.58
CA GLU A 127 -12.13 56.39 -6.27
C GLU A 127 -11.55 57.77 -5.90
N LYS A 128 -10.25 57.97 -6.11
CA LYS A 128 -9.57 59.26 -5.89
C LYS A 128 -10.16 60.36 -6.77
N SER A 129 -10.42 60.05 -8.04
CA SER A 129 -11.07 60.97 -9.00
C SER A 129 -12.48 61.37 -8.56
N LYS A 130 -13.25 60.44 -7.96
CA LYS A 130 -14.56 60.75 -7.37
C LYS A 130 -14.41 61.63 -6.12
N GLY A 131 -13.51 61.29 -5.21
CA GLY A 131 -13.29 62.00 -3.94
C GLY A 131 -12.84 63.45 -4.12
N VAL A 132 -11.86 63.70 -5.00
CA VAL A 132 -11.37 65.06 -5.30
C VAL A 132 -12.48 65.95 -5.87
N ARG A 133 -13.38 65.39 -6.69
CA ARG A 133 -14.48 66.15 -7.29
C ARG A 133 -15.60 66.46 -6.30
N THR A 134 -15.89 65.54 -5.38
CA THR A 134 -16.81 65.77 -4.27
C THR A 134 -16.28 66.87 -3.36
N ALA A 135 -15.00 66.82 -2.98
CA ALA A 135 -14.34 67.86 -2.19
C ALA A 135 -14.30 69.23 -2.90
N ALA A 136 -14.21 69.24 -4.23
CA ALA A 136 -14.24 70.45 -5.06
C ALA A 136 -15.65 70.95 -5.42
N GLY A 137 -16.73 70.37 -4.88
CA GLY A 137 -18.12 70.84 -5.08
C GLY A 137 -18.65 70.72 -6.52
N CYS A 138 -18.02 69.92 -7.37
CA CYS A 138 -18.35 69.84 -8.80
C CYS A 138 -19.61 68.99 -9.07
N ARG A 139 -20.71 69.61 -9.52
CA ARG A 139 -22.00 68.95 -9.84
C ARG A 139 -22.05 68.16 -11.16
N ARG A 140 -21.08 68.34 -12.07
CA ARG A 140 -21.05 67.61 -13.37
C ARG A 140 -20.43 66.22 -13.20
N ARG A 141 -20.98 65.21 -13.88
CA ARG A 141 -20.45 63.83 -13.91
C ARG A 141 -19.05 63.78 -14.56
N PRO A 142 -18.17 62.84 -14.16
CA PRO A 142 -16.90 62.60 -14.86
C PRO A 142 -17.12 62.18 -16.31
N ASN A 143 -16.20 62.59 -17.20
CA ASN A 143 -16.17 62.06 -18.55
C ASN A 143 -15.56 60.64 -18.50
N MET A 144 -16.41 59.65 -18.30
CA MET A 144 -16.01 58.25 -18.14
C MET A 144 -15.34 57.70 -19.41
N GLY A 145 -15.71 58.16 -20.60
CA GLY A 145 -15.07 57.74 -21.85
C GLY A 145 -13.59 58.15 -21.90
N LYS A 146 -13.27 59.39 -21.48
CA LYS A 146 -11.86 59.83 -21.37
C LYS A 146 -11.10 59.06 -20.28
N PHE A 147 -11.74 58.78 -19.15
CA PHE A 147 -11.12 57.99 -18.08
C PHE A 147 -10.74 56.58 -18.55
N TYR A 148 -11.66 55.87 -19.20
CA TYR A 148 -11.38 54.51 -19.68
C TYR A 148 -10.37 54.47 -20.82
N ALA A 149 -10.32 55.50 -21.67
CA ALA A 149 -9.26 55.63 -22.67
C ALA A 149 -7.89 55.77 -21.99
N THR A 150 -7.75 56.71 -21.05
CA THR A 150 -6.49 56.89 -20.30
C THR A 150 -6.12 55.66 -19.47
N ALA A 151 -7.09 54.96 -18.87
CA ALA A 151 -6.83 53.76 -18.10
C ALA A 151 -6.42 52.55 -18.97
N ALA A 152 -6.96 52.45 -20.19
CA ALA A 152 -6.58 51.40 -21.15
C ALA A 152 -5.16 51.63 -21.69
N ASP A 153 -4.81 52.88 -22.02
CA ASP A 153 -3.45 53.23 -22.46
C ASP A 153 -2.42 52.92 -21.36
N TRP A 154 -2.70 53.34 -20.13
CA TRP A 154 -1.86 53.06 -18.96
C TRP A 154 -1.77 51.54 -18.67
N TYR A 155 -2.89 50.80 -18.70
CA TYR A 155 -2.88 49.36 -18.47
C TYR A 155 -2.04 48.63 -19.53
N SER A 156 -2.12 49.07 -20.79
CA SER A 156 -1.34 48.48 -21.89
C SER A 156 0.16 48.70 -21.67
N GLU A 157 0.58 49.92 -21.30
CA GLU A 157 1.97 50.25 -20.99
C GLU A 157 2.49 49.43 -19.79
N GLN A 158 1.71 49.35 -18.71
CA GLN A 158 2.11 48.60 -17.52
C GLN A 158 2.13 47.08 -17.72
N SER A 159 1.42 46.56 -18.71
CA SER A 159 1.44 45.13 -19.03
C SER A 159 2.79 44.63 -19.57
N GLU A 160 3.67 45.55 -20.01
CA GLU A 160 5.05 45.23 -20.37
C GLU A 160 5.92 44.97 -19.13
N GLN A 161 5.75 45.78 -18.08
CA GLN A 161 6.47 45.64 -16.81
C GLN A 161 5.87 44.55 -15.91
N TYR A 162 4.55 44.37 -15.96
CA TYR A 162 3.80 43.36 -15.21
C TYR A 162 3.07 42.43 -16.19
N PRO A 163 3.73 41.36 -16.68
CA PRO A 163 3.19 40.50 -17.73
C PRO A 163 1.80 39.97 -17.36
N CYS A 164 0.81 40.32 -18.18
CA CYS A 164 -0.57 39.86 -18.08
C CYS A 164 -1.24 39.93 -19.46
N THR A 165 -2.53 39.58 -19.56
CA THR A 165 -3.25 39.70 -20.84
C THR A 165 -3.47 41.19 -21.19
N PRO A 166 -2.91 41.70 -22.29
CA PRO A 166 -3.01 43.11 -22.65
C PRO A 166 -4.42 43.46 -23.15
N ILE A 167 -4.88 44.68 -22.86
CA ILE A 167 -6.16 45.21 -23.32
C ILE A 167 -5.95 46.65 -23.77
N SER A 168 -5.84 46.86 -25.09
CA SER A 168 -5.59 48.19 -25.69
C SER A 168 -6.87 48.93 -26.07
N ASN A 169 -7.99 48.23 -26.22
CA ASN A 169 -9.26 48.85 -26.59
C ASN A 169 -10.02 49.35 -25.35
N ALA A 170 -10.29 50.66 -25.28
CA ALA A 170 -10.99 51.29 -24.17
C ALA A 170 -12.36 50.67 -23.84
N ARG A 171 -13.15 50.22 -24.83
CA ARG A 171 -14.44 49.54 -24.58
C ARG A 171 -14.25 48.14 -24.02
N SER A 172 -13.27 47.39 -24.54
CA SER A 172 -12.94 46.06 -24.01
C SER A 172 -12.39 46.14 -22.59
N PHE A 173 -11.57 47.17 -22.31
CA PHE A 173 -11.06 47.48 -20.99
C PHE A 173 -12.20 47.85 -20.04
N GLU A 174 -13.08 48.77 -20.44
CA GLU A 174 -14.26 49.16 -19.66
C GLU A 174 -15.12 47.94 -19.28
N ARG A 175 -15.37 47.04 -20.23
CA ARG A 175 -16.14 45.80 -19.97
C ARG A 175 -15.44 44.91 -18.95
N ALA A 176 -14.17 44.57 -19.18
CA ALA A 176 -13.40 43.70 -18.29
C ALA A 176 -13.23 44.29 -16.89
N PHE A 177 -13.03 45.61 -16.81
CA PHE A 177 -12.90 46.31 -15.53
C PHE A 177 -14.23 46.39 -14.77
N LYS A 178 -15.36 46.62 -15.45
CA LYS A 178 -16.69 46.55 -14.82
C LYS A 178 -17.00 45.15 -14.28
N GLU A 179 -16.67 44.12 -15.04
CA GLU A 179 -16.81 42.72 -14.61
C GLU A 179 -15.95 42.45 -13.35
N TYR A 180 -14.72 42.95 -13.33
CA TYR A 180 -13.86 42.92 -12.13
C TYR A 180 -14.43 43.70 -10.94
N LEU A 181 -15.06 44.85 -11.16
CA LEU A 181 -15.72 45.60 -10.08
C LEU A 181 -16.92 44.84 -9.48
N ASN A 182 -17.60 44.00 -10.26
CA ASN A 182 -18.75 43.22 -9.81
C ASN A 182 -18.33 41.91 -9.14
N ASP A 183 -17.47 41.13 -9.81
CA ASP A 183 -17.17 39.73 -9.43
C ASP A 183 -15.80 39.55 -8.76
N GLY A 184 -15.02 40.62 -8.64
CA GLY A 184 -13.69 40.62 -8.03
C GLY A 184 -12.71 39.72 -8.77
N TYR A 185 -11.86 39.00 -8.02
CA TYR A 185 -10.83 38.13 -8.60
C TYR A 185 -11.37 37.00 -9.49
N LYS A 186 -12.63 36.59 -9.30
CA LYS A 186 -13.25 35.52 -10.11
C LYS A 186 -13.39 35.89 -11.58
N SER A 187 -13.57 37.17 -11.92
CA SER A 187 -13.70 37.62 -13.32
C SER A 187 -12.42 37.46 -14.14
N ILE A 188 -11.27 37.28 -13.49
CA ILE A 188 -9.98 37.09 -14.15
C ILE A 188 -9.78 35.61 -14.54
N LEU A 189 -10.49 34.68 -13.90
CA LEU A 189 -10.41 33.25 -14.22
C LEU A 189 -10.98 33.01 -15.61
N SER A 190 -10.16 32.45 -16.50
CA SER A 190 -10.61 32.05 -17.83
C SER A 190 -11.47 30.78 -17.74
N GLY A 191 -12.70 30.83 -18.25
CA GLY A 191 -13.55 29.64 -18.41
C GLY A 191 -13.03 28.60 -19.41
N LYS A 192 -11.90 28.86 -20.08
CA LYS A 192 -11.23 27.92 -20.99
C LYS A 192 -10.19 27.04 -20.30
N ILE A 193 -9.92 27.28 -19.01
CA ILE A 193 -8.94 26.50 -18.25
C ILE A 193 -9.47 25.08 -18.05
N GLY A 194 -8.72 24.09 -18.55
CA GLY A 194 -9.13 22.69 -18.51
C GLY A 194 -10.14 22.28 -19.59
N ASN A 195 -10.31 23.10 -20.65
CA ASN A 195 -11.24 22.77 -21.71
C ASN A 195 -10.67 21.68 -22.66
N ASP A 196 -11.33 20.53 -22.69
CA ASP A 196 -10.92 19.34 -23.44
C ASP A 196 -11.24 19.45 -24.96
N SER A 197 -12.01 20.47 -25.36
CA SER A 197 -12.40 20.71 -26.76
C SER A 197 -11.23 20.99 -27.73
N ALA A 198 -10.02 21.20 -27.21
CA ALA A 198 -8.80 21.41 -27.99
C ALA A 198 -8.02 20.11 -28.28
N ARG A 199 -8.43 18.97 -27.70
CA ARG A 199 -7.75 17.70 -27.87
C ARG A 199 -7.95 17.17 -29.29
N LYS A 200 -6.84 16.92 -30.01
CA LYS A 200 -6.87 16.36 -31.37
C LYS A 200 -7.28 14.89 -31.41
N VAL A 201 -7.07 14.18 -30.31
CA VAL A 201 -7.36 12.74 -30.16
C VAL A 201 -8.52 12.63 -29.19
N SER A 202 -9.63 12.03 -29.64
CA SER A 202 -10.77 11.78 -28.76
C SER A 202 -10.51 10.55 -27.88
N ASP A 203 -11.27 10.40 -26.78
CA ASP A 203 -11.18 9.23 -25.90
C ASP A 203 -11.42 7.91 -26.65
N ARG A 204 -12.29 7.92 -27.67
CA ARG A 204 -12.52 6.74 -28.52
C ARG A 204 -11.27 6.39 -29.32
N MET A 205 -10.61 7.38 -29.93
CA MET A 205 -9.36 7.17 -30.67
C MET A 205 -8.26 6.61 -29.77
N GLU A 206 -8.13 7.17 -28.57
CA GLU A 206 -7.16 6.68 -27.57
C GLU A 206 -7.40 5.21 -27.21
N LYS A 207 -8.65 4.84 -26.89
CA LYS A 207 -9.02 3.45 -26.62
C LYS A 207 -8.72 2.52 -27.79
N LEU A 208 -8.95 2.98 -29.03
CA LEU A 208 -8.60 2.21 -30.23
C LEU A 208 -7.08 2.02 -30.36
N PHE A 209 -6.26 3.05 -30.11
CA PHE A 209 -4.80 2.91 -30.09
C PHE A 209 -4.36 1.86 -29.07
N LEU A 210 -4.93 1.88 -27.87
CA LEU A 210 -4.62 0.91 -26.82
C LEU A 210 -5.10 -0.50 -27.17
N ALA A 211 -6.26 -0.65 -27.81
CA ALA A 211 -6.76 -1.92 -28.29
C ALA A 211 -5.85 -2.54 -29.36
N LEU A 212 -5.34 -1.73 -30.28
CA LEU A 212 -4.34 -2.17 -31.27
C LEU A 212 -2.98 -2.47 -30.65
N TRP A 213 -2.66 -1.86 -29.52
CA TRP A 213 -1.39 -2.03 -28.83
C TRP A 213 -1.40 -3.19 -27.83
N ARG A 214 -2.50 -3.54 -27.17
CA ARG A 214 -2.53 -4.52 -26.06
C ARG A 214 -2.27 -5.98 -26.47
N THR A 215 -2.06 -6.25 -27.76
CA THR A 215 -1.89 -7.59 -28.31
C THR A 215 -0.55 -8.26 -27.94
N ASN A 216 -0.55 -9.61 -27.92
CA ASN A 216 0.59 -10.42 -27.46
C ASN A 216 1.79 -10.41 -28.42
N ASP A 217 1.58 -10.08 -29.70
CA ASP A 217 2.63 -9.91 -30.70
C ASP A 217 3.47 -8.63 -30.49
N LYS A 218 3.04 -7.75 -29.57
CA LYS A 218 3.74 -6.52 -29.18
C LYS A 218 4.13 -5.66 -30.39
N PRO A 219 3.15 -5.16 -31.17
CA PRO A 219 3.43 -4.38 -32.37
C PRO A 219 4.31 -3.17 -32.04
N PHE A 220 5.11 -2.72 -33.02
CA PHE A 220 5.81 -1.45 -32.91
C PHE A 220 4.83 -0.28 -33.03
N VAL A 221 5.21 0.90 -32.52
CA VAL A 221 4.34 2.09 -32.56
C VAL A 221 3.95 2.47 -34.00
N ASN A 222 4.89 2.33 -34.94
CA ASN A 222 4.62 2.56 -36.37
C ASN A 222 3.52 1.64 -36.88
N ARG A 223 3.52 0.37 -36.46
CA ARG A 223 2.50 -0.58 -36.89
C ARG A 223 1.12 -0.23 -36.34
N VAL A 224 1.02 0.26 -35.10
CA VAL A 224 -0.26 0.76 -34.55
C VAL A 224 -0.76 1.96 -35.34
N HIS A 225 0.14 2.88 -35.70
CA HIS A 225 -0.22 4.03 -36.52
C HIS A 225 -0.71 3.61 -37.92
N GLU A 226 -0.01 2.70 -38.59
CA GLU A 226 -0.44 2.14 -39.88
C GLU A 226 -1.81 1.48 -39.80
N LEU A 227 -2.04 0.62 -38.80
CA LEU A 227 -3.32 -0.06 -38.59
C LEU A 227 -4.47 0.92 -38.37
N TYR A 228 -4.22 2.01 -37.63
CA TYR A 228 -5.19 3.09 -37.47
C TYR A 228 -5.47 3.82 -38.79
N MET A 229 -4.44 4.11 -39.59
CA MET A 229 -4.62 4.76 -40.90
C MET A 229 -5.36 3.86 -41.90
N GLU A 230 -5.07 2.55 -41.92
CA GLU A 230 -5.81 1.53 -42.68
C GLU A 230 -7.29 1.53 -42.29
N PHE A 231 -7.57 1.56 -40.99
CA PHE A 231 -8.94 1.61 -40.46
C PHE A 231 -9.70 2.87 -40.86
N ILE A 232 -9.09 4.05 -40.67
CA ILE A 232 -9.72 5.33 -41.04
C ILE A 232 -9.93 5.45 -42.56
N ALA A 233 -9.06 4.85 -43.36
CA ALA A 233 -9.19 4.77 -44.82
C ALA A 233 -10.27 3.75 -45.26
N GLY A 234 -10.77 2.92 -44.35
CA GLY A 234 -11.75 1.86 -44.65
C GLY A 234 -11.15 0.63 -45.32
N SER A 235 -9.81 0.51 -45.40
CA SER A 235 -9.15 -0.69 -45.95
C SER A 235 -9.09 -1.84 -44.94
N ARG A 236 -9.42 -1.57 -43.67
CA ARG A 236 -9.41 -2.54 -42.60
C ARG A 236 -10.55 -2.32 -41.62
N GLU A 237 -11.15 -3.43 -41.20
CA GLU A 237 -12.22 -3.45 -40.22
C GLU A 237 -11.72 -4.01 -38.88
N PHE A 238 -12.18 -3.41 -37.79
CA PHE A 238 -11.92 -3.88 -36.44
C PHE A 238 -13.25 -4.12 -35.74
N TYR A 239 -13.31 -5.12 -34.88
CA TYR A 239 -14.46 -5.38 -34.01
C TYR A 239 -13.98 -5.69 -32.59
N ASP A 240 -14.79 -5.35 -31.61
CA ASP A 240 -14.56 -5.75 -30.22
C ASP A 240 -14.90 -7.23 -30.07
N LYS A 241 -13.92 -8.04 -29.67
CA LYS A 241 -14.09 -9.49 -29.54
C LYS A 241 -15.09 -9.88 -28.44
N MET A 242 -15.28 -9.04 -27.43
CA MET A 242 -16.17 -9.31 -26.29
C MET A 242 -17.62 -8.93 -26.59
N THR A 243 -17.85 -7.77 -27.21
CA THR A 243 -19.21 -7.28 -27.50
C THR A 243 -19.69 -7.62 -28.92
N GLY A 244 -18.78 -7.94 -29.84
CA GLY A 244 -19.08 -8.14 -31.26
C GLY A 244 -19.30 -6.83 -32.03
N GLU A 245 -19.17 -5.67 -31.38
CA GLU A 245 -19.39 -4.36 -32.01
C GLU A 245 -18.28 -4.02 -33.00
N VAL A 246 -18.66 -3.71 -34.24
CA VAL A 246 -17.73 -3.26 -35.29
C VAL A 246 -17.44 -1.78 -35.10
N PHE A 247 -16.15 -1.43 -35.06
CA PHE A 247 -15.73 -0.03 -35.04
C PHE A 247 -16.00 0.60 -36.40
N ARG A 248 -16.66 1.77 -36.41
CA ARG A 248 -16.97 2.50 -37.65
C ARG A 248 -16.04 3.71 -37.81
N PRO A 249 -15.34 3.87 -38.95
CA PRO A 249 -14.46 5.03 -39.17
C PRO A 249 -15.17 6.37 -39.00
N GLU A 250 -16.48 6.44 -39.28
CA GLU A 250 -17.32 7.63 -39.14
C GLU A 250 -17.36 8.15 -37.70
N ASP A 251 -17.31 7.24 -36.71
CA ASP A 251 -17.38 7.57 -35.28
C ASP A 251 -16.15 8.34 -34.78
N PHE A 252 -15.10 8.39 -35.59
CA PHE A 252 -13.82 9.03 -35.26
C PHE A 252 -13.61 10.33 -36.05
N ARG A 253 -14.52 10.71 -36.96
CA ARG A 253 -14.38 11.94 -37.77
C ARG A 253 -14.73 13.19 -36.98
N HIS A 254 -14.01 14.28 -37.24
CA HIS A 254 -14.34 15.61 -36.71
C HIS A 254 -14.66 16.57 -37.86
N LYS A 255 -15.88 17.11 -37.91
CA LYS A 255 -16.37 17.99 -39.00
C LYS A 255 -16.14 17.37 -40.39
N ASP A 256 -16.56 16.11 -40.54
CA ASP A 256 -16.44 15.28 -41.76
C ASP A 256 -15.02 14.98 -42.24
N ARG A 257 -13.99 15.37 -41.47
CA ARG A 257 -12.59 15.06 -41.77
C ARG A 257 -12.07 13.93 -40.89
N ALA A 258 -11.29 13.04 -41.49
CA ALA A 258 -10.47 12.08 -40.78
C ALA A 258 -9.41 12.82 -39.94
N PRO A 259 -9.29 12.56 -38.64
CA PRO A 259 -8.24 13.17 -37.84
C PRO A 259 -6.89 12.57 -38.19
N GLU A 260 -6.04 13.39 -38.80
CA GLU A 260 -4.64 13.06 -39.07
C GLU A 260 -3.84 13.13 -37.77
N VAL A 261 -3.36 11.97 -37.33
CA VAL A 261 -2.46 11.84 -36.18
C VAL A 261 -1.07 11.45 -36.66
N THR A 262 -0.05 12.01 -36.03
CA THR A 262 1.34 11.62 -36.29
C THR A 262 1.72 10.39 -35.47
N VAL A 263 2.75 9.66 -35.91
CA VAL A 263 3.34 8.55 -35.13
C VAL A 263 3.74 9.01 -33.72
N ALA A 264 4.31 10.21 -33.59
CA ALA A 264 4.68 10.78 -32.30
C ALA A 264 3.45 11.04 -31.39
N THR A 265 2.31 11.41 -31.97
CA THR A 265 1.07 11.58 -31.20
C THR A 265 0.61 10.22 -30.66
N VAL A 266 0.59 9.19 -31.49
CA VAL A 266 0.24 7.82 -31.07
C VAL A 266 1.22 7.33 -29.99
N TRP A 267 2.53 7.54 -30.18
CA TRP A 267 3.55 7.20 -29.19
C TRP A 267 3.24 7.78 -27.82
N ASN A 268 2.92 9.08 -27.75
CA ASN A 268 2.65 9.76 -26.49
C ASN A 268 1.45 9.15 -25.75
N TYR A 269 0.40 8.75 -26.47
CA TYR A 269 -0.76 8.07 -25.85
C TYR A 269 -0.42 6.66 -25.40
N LEU A 270 0.32 5.89 -26.20
CA LEU A 270 0.73 4.53 -25.84
C LEU A 270 1.73 4.50 -24.67
N LYS A 271 2.54 5.55 -24.52
CA LYS A 271 3.54 5.72 -23.46
C LYS A 271 3.08 6.60 -22.31
N ASP A 272 1.84 7.07 -22.33
CA ASP A 272 1.22 7.63 -21.14
C ASP A 272 1.27 6.60 -20.00
N VAL A 273 1.53 7.06 -18.77
CA VAL A 273 1.82 6.18 -17.64
C VAL A 273 0.62 5.29 -17.31
N VAL A 274 -0.60 5.83 -17.35
CA VAL A 274 -1.83 5.09 -17.03
C VAL A 274 -2.13 4.10 -18.14
N ASN A 275 -2.02 4.54 -19.39
CA ASN A 275 -2.25 3.72 -20.57
C ASN A 275 -1.28 2.54 -20.68
N GLU A 276 0.03 2.82 -20.61
CA GLU A 276 1.06 1.78 -20.65
C GLU A 276 0.85 0.78 -19.52
N THR A 277 0.50 1.26 -18.31
CA THR A 277 0.24 0.39 -17.15
C THR A 277 -0.99 -0.48 -17.34
N SER A 278 -2.06 0.06 -17.92
CA SER A 278 -3.34 -0.64 -18.13
C SER A 278 -3.21 -1.84 -19.08
N VAL A 279 -2.37 -1.72 -20.11
CA VAL A 279 -2.12 -2.78 -21.10
C VAL A 279 -0.90 -3.65 -20.78
N TYR A 280 -0.12 -3.28 -19.76
CA TYR A 280 1.18 -3.92 -19.47
C TYR A 280 1.03 -5.39 -19.09
N MET A 281 0.01 -5.73 -18.29
CA MET A 281 -0.23 -7.09 -17.82
C MET A 281 -0.53 -8.05 -18.96
N GLU A 282 -1.34 -7.64 -19.93
CA GLU A 282 -1.68 -8.50 -21.07
C GLU A 282 -0.49 -8.67 -22.00
N ARG A 283 0.27 -7.60 -22.23
CA ARG A 283 1.47 -7.66 -23.06
C ARG A 283 2.60 -8.48 -22.44
N ASN A 284 2.85 -8.36 -21.12
CA ASN A 284 4.05 -8.93 -20.48
C ASN A 284 3.76 -10.01 -19.43
N GLY A 285 2.50 -10.27 -19.13
CA GLY A 285 2.07 -11.19 -18.07
C GLY A 285 2.01 -10.53 -16.70
N ASN A 286 1.33 -11.22 -15.77
CA ASN A 286 1.11 -10.75 -14.40
C ASN A 286 2.41 -10.62 -13.58
N PHE A 287 3.41 -11.47 -13.86
CA PHE A 287 4.68 -11.45 -13.14
C PHE A 287 5.43 -10.12 -13.34
N ASP A 288 5.61 -9.70 -14.59
CA ASP A 288 6.30 -8.43 -14.90
C ASP A 288 5.47 -7.23 -14.45
N TYR A 289 4.14 -7.28 -14.61
CA TYR A 289 3.24 -6.24 -14.13
C TYR A 289 3.34 -6.02 -12.62
N SER A 290 3.23 -7.09 -11.84
CA SER A 290 3.30 -7.04 -10.38
C SER A 290 4.67 -6.56 -9.88
N ASN A 291 5.74 -6.87 -10.61
CA ASN A 291 7.10 -6.49 -10.21
C ASN A 291 7.49 -5.06 -10.61
N ALA A 292 7.06 -4.59 -11.78
CA ALA A 292 7.51 -3.34 -12.39
C ALA A 292 6.50 -2.19 -12.30
N LYS A 293 5.19 -2.48 -12.29
CA LYS A 293 4.12 -1.47 -12.40
C LYS A 293 3.24 -1.36 -11.15
N ARG A 294 3.01 -2.46 -10.43
CA ARG A 294 2.15 -2.47 -9.25
C ARG A 294 2.83 -1.81 -8.04
N PRO A 295 2.12 -0.96 -7.26
CA PRO A 295 2.61 -0.48 -5.97
C PRO A 295 2.95 -1.65 -5.03
N LYS A 296 4.03 -1.50 -4.25
CA LYS A 296 4.50 -2.53 -3.31
C LYS A 296 4.18 -2.14 -1.88
N HIS A 297 3.83 -3.13 -1.05
CA HIS A 297 3.61 -2.90 0.37
C HIS A 297 4.93 -2.57 1.08
N HIS A 298 4.92 -1.51 1.88
CA HIS A 298 6.03 -1.19 2.79
C HIS A 298 5.68 -1.68 4.19
N ARG A 299 6.53 -2.55 4.74
CA ARG A 299 6.33 -3.19 6.04
C ARG A 299 7.49 -2.84 6.96
N ARG A 300 7.19 -2.59 8.24
CA ARG A 300 8.22 -2.49 9.28
C ARG A 300 8.55 -3.88 9.81
N LEU A 301 9.77 -4.05 10.30
CA LEU A 301 10.19 -5.29 10.92
C LEU A 301 9.55 -5.42 12.32
N GLY A 302 9.27 -6.65 12.74
CA GLY A 302 8.87 -6.94 14.13
C GLY A 302 10.03 -6.78 15.11
N GLN A 303 9.71 -6.88 16.40
CA GLN A 303 10.67 -6.72 17.51
C GLN A 303 11.25 -8.05 17.99
N TYR A 304 10.47 -9.13 17.98
CA TYR A 304 10.86 -10.39 18.62
C TYR A 304 11.03 -11.52 17.61
N SER A 305 12.06 -12.34 17.80
CA SER A 305 12.25 -13.61 17.07
C SER A 305 11.12 -14.60 17.36
N LEU A 306 10.95 -15.57 16.47
CA LEU A 306 9.85 -16.55 16.45
C LEU A 306 8.44 -15.97 16.30
N SER A 307 8.29 -14.63 16.27
CA SER A 307 7.02 -14.00 15.95
C SER A 307 6.57 -14.35 14.54
N LYS A 308 7.51 -14.54 13.61
CA LYS A 308 7.20 -14.88 12.23
C LYS A 308 8.32 -15.69 11.58
N ILE A 309 7.99 -16.89 11.10
CA ILE A 309 8.83 -17.72 10.25
C ILE A 309 8.34 -17.58 8.80
N SER A 310 9.27 -17.39 7.88
CA SER A 310 8.99 -17.37 6.43
C SER A 310 9.67 -18.56 5.79
N MET A 311 8.94 -19.35 5.00
CA MET A 311 9.47 -20.52 4.29
C MET A 311 9.27 -20.40 2.78
N ASP A 312 10.23 -20.90 2.01
CA ASP A 312 10.22 -20.82 0.55
C ASP A 312 11.15 -21.86 -0.09
N ASP A 313 10.98 -22.12 -1.38
CA ASP A 313 11.94 -22.89 -2.16
C ASP A 313 13.02 -22.01 -2.81
N VAL A 314 14.25 -22.53 -2.84
CA VAL A 314 15.39 -21.81 -3.40
C VAL A 314 16.19 -22.74 -4.31
N ALA A 315 16.31 -22.37 -5.58
CA ALA A 315 17.26 -22.99 -6.50
C ALA A 315 18.69 -22.44 -6.23
N LEU A 316 19.64 -23.33 -5.94
CA LEU A 316 21.03 -22.94 -5.77
C LEU A 316 21.68 -22.56 -7.11
N SER A 317 22.64 -21.64 -7.06
CA SER A 317 23.22 -21.03 -8.27
C SER A 317 24.20 -21.94 -9.04
N ARG A 318 24.67 -23.02 -8.42
CA ARG A 318 25.58 -24.00 -9.01
C ARG A 318 24.80 -25.24 -9.44
N LYS A 319 25.13 -25.75 -10.63
CA LYS A 319 24.51 -26.95 -11.20
C LYS A 319 25.30 -28.17 -10.77
N SER A 320 24.61 -29.22 -10.33
CA SER A 320 25.25 -30.51 -10.05
C SER A 320 25.34 -31.37 -11.31
N VAL A 321 26.15 -32.43 -11.27
CA VAL A 321 26.21 -33.46 -12.32
C VAL A 321 24.87 -34.20 -12.51
N ARG A 322 23.99 -34.21 -11.49
CA ARG A 322 22.68 -34.88 -11.51
C ARG A 322 21.52 -33.93 -11.82
N GLY A 323 21.74 -32.62 -11.83
CA GLY A 323 20.70 -31.60 -12.02
C GLY A 323 20.85 -30.38 -11.12
N TRP A 324 19.80 -29.56 -11.04
CA TRP A 324 19.78 -28.41 -10.15
C TRP A 324 19.49 -28.86 -8.72
N VAL A 325 20.30 -28.37 -7.77
CA VAL A 325 20.05 -28.57 -6.34
C VAL A 325 19.11 -27.48 -5.86
N TYR A 326 18.01 -27.89 -5.25
CA TYR A 326 17.05 -27.03 -4.60
C TYR A 326 17.12 -27.24 -3.10
N LYS A 327 16.72 -26.22 -2.35
CA LYS A 327 16.52 -26.32 -0.91
C LYS A 327 15.19 -25.68 -0.51
N TYR A 328 14.56 -26.24 0.50
CA TYR A 328 13.41 -25.64 1.16
C TYR A 328 13.89 -25.02 2.48
N ILE A 329 13.74 -23.71 2.60
CA ILE A 329 14.29 -22.94 3.73
C ILE A 329 13.20 -22.56 4.72
N ALA A 330 13.60 -22.39 5.97
CA ALA A 330 12.83 -21.66 6.97
C ALA A 330 13.72 -20.58 7.58
N VAL A 331 13.16 -19.38 7.76
CA VAL A 331 13.90 -18.22 8.25
C VAL A 331 13.07 -17.44 9.26
N ASP A 332 13.67 -17.10 10.40
CA ASP A 332 13.08 -16.14 11.33
C ASP A 332 13.17 -14.71 10.77
N VAL A 333 12.03 -14.05 10.62
CA VAL A 333 11.95 -12.76 9.94
C VAL A 333 12.70 -11.65 10.66
N VAL A 334 12.69 -11.67 12.00
CA VAL A 334 13.28 -10.59 12.82
C VAL A 334 14.79 -10.72 12.93
N SER A 335 15.29 -11.88 13.36
CA SER A 335 16.74 -12.13 13.48
C SER A 335 17.43 -12.38 12.14
N GLY A 336 16.69 -12.80 11.12
CA GLY A 336 17.25 -13.30 9.87
C GLY A 336 18.02 -14.62 10.03
N TYR A 337 17.77 -15.36 11.11
CA TYR A 337 18.33 -16.67 11.37
C TYR A 337 17.77 -17.70 10.40
N TYR A 338 18.67 -18.47 9.78
CA TYR A 338 18.34 -19.57 8.89
C TYR A 338 18.36 -20.89 9.66
N PHE A 339 17.25 -21.61 9.64
CA PHE A 339 17.22 -22.99 10.08
C PHE A 339 17.90 -23.88 9.04
N ARG A 340 18.30 -25.09 9.45
CA ARG A 340 18.84 -26.09 8.54
C ARG A 340 17.84 -26.41 7.41
N PRO A 341 18.17 -26.15 6.14
CA PRO A 341 17.26 -26.44 5.02
C PRO A 341 17.13 -27.95 4.77
N ALA A 342 16.05 -28.33 4.10
CA ALA A 342 15.95 -29.63 3.44
C ALA A 342 16.39 -29.50 1.98
N TYR A 343 17.22 -30.43 1.49
CA TYR A 343 17.83 -30.36 0.17
C TYR A 343 17.29 -31.46 -0.74
N LEU A 344 17.18 -31.15 -2.03
CA LEU A 344 16.87 -32.16 -3.05
C LEU A 344 17.47 -31.81 -4.40
N ILE A 345 17.49 -32.79 -5.30
CA ILE A 345 17.84 -32.59 -6.70
C ILE A 345 16.55 -32.56 -7.52
N GLY A 346 16.31 -31.47 -8.24
CA GLY A 346 15.04 -31.24 -8.93
C GLY A 346 14.03 -30.45 -8.11
N LYS A 347 12.76 -30.44 -8.52
CA LYS A 347 11.75 -29.55 -7.95
C LYS A 347 11.26 -30.03 -6.57
N PRO A 348 11.13 -29.15 -5.56
CA PRO A 348 10.68 -29.50 -4.22
C PRO A 348 9.40 -30.33 -4.21
N THR A 349 9.37 -31.36 -3.38
CA THR A 349 8.21 -32.21 -3.15
C THR A 349 7.62 -31.93 -1.76
N ARG A 350 6.46 -32.53 -1.46
CA ARG A 350 5.88 -32.46 -0.11
C ARG A 350 6.81 -33.08 0.94
N GLU A 351 7.52 -34.15 0.61
CA GLU A 351 8.48 -34.78 1.54
C GLU A 351 9.59 -33.82 1.96
N THR A 352 10.14 -33.03 1.02
CA THR A 352 11.13 -31.98 1.35
C THR A 352 10.55 -30.93 2.30
N ILE A 353 9.27 -30.59 2.15
CA ILE A 353 8.60 -29.64 3.05
C ILE A 353 8.49 -30.23 4.46
N TYR A 354 8.08 -31.50 4.59
CA TYR A 354 8.03 -32.19 5.88
C TYR A 354 9.42 -32.27 6.52
N GLU A 355 10.46 -32.56 5.74
CA GLU A 355 11.85 -32.54 6.22
C GLU A 355 12.29 -31.15 6.69
N ALA A 356 11.92 -30.08 5.98
CA ALA A 356 12.21 -28.71 6.41
C ALA A 356 11.50 -28.35 7.72
N PHE A 357 10.23 -28.78 7.90
CA PHE A 357 9.53 -28.64 9.17
C PHE A 357 10.19 -29.45 10.29
N ARG A 358 10.60 -30.69 10.04
CA ARG A 358 11.34 -31.51 11.00
C ARG A 358 12.61 -30.82 11.45
N ASN A 359 13.43 -30.33 10.51
CA ASN A 359 14.65 -29.61 10.82
C ASN A 359 14.38 -28.38 11.69
N LEU A 360 13.36 -27.58 11.34
CA LEU A 360 12.94 -26.42 12.13
C LEU A 360 12.53 -26.82 13.56
N PHE A 361 11.62 -27.78 13.71
CA PHE A 361 11.09 -28.13 15.03
C PHE A 361 12.08 -28.91 15.90
N CYS A 362 12.88 -29.80 15.33
CA CYS A 362 13.95 -30.48 16.05
C CYS A 362 14.94 -29.46 16.62
N GLU A 363 15.36 -28.48 15.81
CA GLU A 363 16.27 -27.43 16.26
C GLU A 363 15.64 -26.57 17.37
N LEU A 364 14.36 -26.21 17.26
CA LEU A 364 13.65 -25.47 18.32
C LEU A 364 13.57 -26.26 19.62
N ILE A 365 13.24 -27.55 19.56
CA ILE A 365 13.14 -28.43 20.73
C ILE A 365 14.51 -28.57 21.41
N ILE A 366 15.57 -28.80 20.64
CA ILE A 366 16.95 -28.91 21.15
C ILE A 366 17.39 -27.61 21.84
N LEU A 367 17.01 -26.46 21.29
CA LEU A 367 17.33 -25.15 21.88
C LEU A 367 16.39 -24.73 23.02
N GLY A 368 15.35 -25.52 23.34
CA GLY A 368 14.35 -25.19 24.35
C GLY A 368 13.50 -23.96 23.98
N LEU A 369 13.29 -23.72 22.69
CA LEU A 369 12.56 -22.55 22.18
C LEU A 369 11.06 -22.84 21.97
N PRO A 370 10.20 -21.81 22.09
CA PRO A 370 8.75 -21.97 21.99
C PRO A 370 8.27 -22.14 20.53
N MET A 371 6.99 -22.47 20.41
CA MET A 371 6.26 -22.62 19.17
C MET A 371 6.22 -21.27 18.41
N PRO A 372 6.58 -21.20 17.11
CA PRO A 372 6.51 -19.94 16.36
C PRO A 372 5.09 -19.39 16.23
N GLY A 373 4.95 -18.07 16.23
CA GLY A 373 3.66 -17.36 16.25
C GLY A 373 2.95 -17.28 14.89
N GLU A 374 3.65 -16.84 13.84
CA GLU A 374 3.13 -16.76 12.47
C GLU A 374 4.00 -17.58 11.51
N LEU A 375 3.36 -18.35 10.65
CA LEU A 375 3.98 -19.00 9.50
C LEU A 375 3.57 -18.29 8.21
N GLU A 376 4.54 -17.79 7.46
CA GLU A 376 4.35 -17.23 6.12
C GLU A 376 4.92 -18.19 5.08
N VAL A 377 4.05 -18.64 4.18
CA VAL A 377 4.36 -19.67 3.18
C VAL A 377 3.78 -19.34 1.82
N GLU A 378 4.27 -20.05 0.80
CA GLU A 378 3.72 -19.98 -0.54
C GLU A 378 2.42 -20.76 -0.73
N HIS A 379 1.57 -20.30 -1.65
CA HIS A 379 0.28 -20.95 -1.84
C HIS A 379 0.35 -22.31 -2.56
N HIS A 380 1.32 -22.57 -3.44
CA HIS A 380 1.24 -23.72 -4.36
C HIS A 380 1.39 -25.08 -3.66
N LEU A 381 2.46 -25.26 -2.86
CA LEU A 381 2.76 -26.55 -2.23
C LEU A 381 2.18 -26.69 -0.81
N MET A 382 1.89 -25.58 -0.13
CA MET A 382 1.51 -25.57 1.29
C MET A 382 0.00 -25.53 1.54
N LYS A 383 -0.82 -25.15 0.54
CA LYS A 383 -2.27 -25.00 0.72
C LYS A 383 -2.99 -26.30 1.10
N ASP A 384 -2.44 -27.45 0.72
CA ASP A 384 -3.03 -28.77 0.95
C ASP A 384 -2.53 -29.42 2.25
N ILE A 385 -1.81 -28.67 3.11
CA ILE A 385 -1.29 -29.16 4.39
C ILE A 385 -2.22 -28.70 5.50
N ASP A 386 -3.18 -29.56 5.85
CA ASP A 386 -4.30 -29.21 6.74
C ASP A 386 -3.88 -28.93 8.19
N TRP A 387 -2.75 -29.48 8.64
CA TRP A 387 -2.30 -29.34 10.03
C TRP A 387 -1.65 -28.00 10.35
N LEU A 388 -1.28 -27.19 9.33
CA LEU A 388 -0.59 -25.91 9.57
C LEU A 388 -1.39 -25.00 10.50
N ASN A 389 -2.70 -24.87 10.27
CA ASN A 389 -3.60 -24.04 11.10
C ASN A 389 -3.93 -24.68 12.46
N LYS A 390 -3.64 -25.97 12.65
CA LYS A 390 -3.80 -26.65 13.95
C LYS A 390 -2.60 -26.38 14.86
N VAL A 391 -1.42 -26.22 14.26
CA VAL A 391 -0.14 -26.12 14.97
C VAL A 391 0.27 -24.65 15.15
N PHE A 392 0.25 -23.84 14.08
CA PHE A 392 0.62 -22.42 14.16
C PHE A 392 -0.58 -21.54 14.51
N PRO A 393 -0.43 -20.55 15.42
CA PRO A 393 -1.50 -19.59 15.73
C PRO A 393 -1.99 -18.80 14.50
N PHE A 394 -1.07 -18.43 13.61
CA PHE A 394 -1.39 -17.72 12.37
C PHE A 394 -0.65 -18.34 11.20
N VAL A 395 -1.39 -18.61 10.11
CA VAL A 395 -0.81 -19.06 8.83
C VAL A 395 -1.20 -18.07 7.75
N ARG A 396 -0.20 -17.56 7.03
CA ARG A 396 -0.39 -16.65 5.89
C ARG A 396 0.12 -17.31 4.61
N PHE A 397 -0.81 -17.52 3.68
CA PHE A 397 -0.49 -17.92 2.32
C PHE A 397 -0.25 -16.68 1.45
N CYS A 398 0.97 -16.50 0.96
CA CYS A 398 1.33 -15.40 0.07
C CYS A 398 0.90 -15.67 -1.38
N ALA A 399 0.18 -14.71 -1.98
CA ALA A 399 -0.29 -14.78 -3.37
C ALA A 399 0.79 -14.40 -4.40
N SER A 400 1.79 -13.59 -4.02
CA SER A 400 2.88 -13.18 -4.91
C SER A 400 4.24 -13.24 -4.24
N ALA A 401 5.29 -13.51 -5.02
CA ALA A 401 6.67 -13.60 -4.54
C ALA A 401 7.13 -12.35 -3.77
N SER A 402 6.72 -11.15 -4.22
CA SER A 402 7.07 -9.87 -3.57
C SER A 402 6.50 -9.69 -2.17
N GLU A 403 5.51 -10.49 -1.77
CA GLU A 403 4.97 -10.44 -0.42
C GLU A 403 5.80 -11.25 0.58
N LYS A 404 6.58 -12.24 0.11
CA LYS A 404 7.29 -13.18 0.98
C LYS A 404 8.57 -12.56 1.51
N ARG A 405 8.81 -12.70 2.80
CA ARG A 405 10.05 -12.22 3.43
C ARG A 405 11.26 -13.09 3.09
N ALA A 406 11.06 -14.39 2.88
CA ALA A 406 12.11 -15.35 2.53
C ALA A 406 12.94 -14.94 1.28
N GLU A 407 12.34 -14.21 0.32
CA GLU A 407 13.10 -13.71 -0.85
C GLU A 407 14.20 -12.71 -0.42
N HIS A 408 13.90 -11.82 0.53
CA HIS A 408 14.89 -10.88 1.08
C HIS A 408 15.99 -11.60 1.85
N ALA A 409 15.62 -12.61 2.65
CA ALA A 409 16.55 -13.42 3.39
C ALA A 409 17.51 -14.17 2.45
N THR A 410 16.97 -14.75 1.38
CA THR A 410 17.75 -15.51 0.38
C THR A 410 18.77 -14.63 -0.31
N ARG A 411 18.41 -13.38 -0.62
CA ARG A 411 19.35 -12.40 -1.15
C ARG A 411 20.46 -12.07 -0.17
N SER A 412 20.18 -12.01 1.14
CA SER A 412 21.20 -11.73 2.17
C SER A 412 22.27 -12.81 2.19
N VAL A 413 21.89 -14.09 2.27
CA VAL A 413 22.85 -15.21 2.30
C VAL A 413 23.62 -15.29 0.97
N LYS A 414 22.89 -15.19 -0.15
CA LYS A 414 23.46 -15.30 -1.50
C LYS A 414 24.52 -14.24 -1.81
N TYR A 415 24.28 -12.99 -1.40
CA TYR A 415 25.15 -11.87 -1.73
C TYR A 415 26.11 -11.47 -0.60
N GLY A 416 25.96 -12.04 0.59
CA GLY A 416 26.92 -12.00 1.69
C GLY A 416 27.77 -13.28 1.72
N ALA A 417 27.61 -14.08 2.77
CA ALA A 417 28.38 -15.30 3.04
C ALA A 417 28.69 -16.17 1.79
N ALA A 418 27.67 -16.54 1.01
CA ALA A 418 27.87 -17.42 -0.15
C ALA A 418 28.62 -16.76 -1.31
N LYS A 419 28.61 -15.43 -1.41
CA LYS A 419 29.40 -14.70 -2.41
C LYS A 419 30.85 -14.57 -1.94
N ASP A 420 31.05 -14.26 -0.67
CA ASP A 420 32.37 -14.10 -0.07
C ASP A 420 33.15 -15.42 -0.09
N ALA A 421 32.46 -16.55 0.09
CA ALA A 421 33.02 -17.89 -0.06
C ALA A 421 33.17 -18.36 -1.53
N GLY A 422 32.70 -17.59 -2.52
CA GLY A 422 32.78 -17.95 -3.95
C GLY A 422 31.79 -19.05 -4.39
N HIS A 423 30.83 -19.41 -3.54
CA HIS A 423 29.81 -20.43 -3.80
C HIS A 423 28.64 -19.92 -4.65
N THR A 424 28.51 -18.60 -4.79
CA THR A 424 27.48 -17.95 -5.61
C THR A 424 27.96 -17.66 -7.03
N LYS A 425 27.20 -18.12 -8.02
CA LYS A 425 27.35 -17.70 -9.42
C LYS A 425 26.30 -16.68 -9.82
N GLY A 426 26.80 -15.58 -10.36
CA GLY A 426 26.00 -14.55 -11.02
C GLY A 426 25.34 -15.04 -12.32
N ARG A 427 24.30 -14.34 -12.77
CA ARG A 427 23.77 -14.54 -14.13
C ARG A 427 24.59 -13.70 -15.09
N PHE A 428 24.95 -14.22 -16.28
CA PHE A 428 25.73 -13.45 -17.26
C PHE A 428 25.02 -12.17 -17.74
N TYR A 429 23.68 -12.09 -17.56
CA TYR A 429 22.84 -10.93 -17.87
C TYR A 429 22.35 -10.19 -16.61
N ALA A 430 22.96 -10.42 -15.44
CA ALA A 430 22.62 -9.68 -14.23
C ALA A 430 22.78 -8.16 -14.46
N LYS A 431 21.88 -7.33 -13.90
CA LYS A 431 21.91 -5.88 -14.12
C LYS A 431 23.20 -5.24 -13.59
N SER A 432 23.63 -5.63 -12.40
CA SER A 432 24.81 -5.11 -11.71
C SER A 432 26.04 -5.98 -12.01
N GLU A 433 27.13 -5.34 -12.43
CA GLU A 433 28.37 -5.98 -12.87
C GLU A 433 28.99 -6.90 -11.81
N PRO A 434 29.09 -6.54 -10.51
CA PRO A 434 29.60 -7.43 -9.45
C PRO A 434 28.85 -8.75 -9.27
N TYR A 435 27.71 -8.94 -9.95
CA TYR A 435 26.91 -10.16 -9.94
C TYR A 435 26.79 -10.79 -11.33
N ARG A 436 27.64 -10.41 -12.29
CA ARG A 436 27.74 -11.03 -13.60
C ARG A 436 28.81 -12.12 -13.57
N SER A 437 28.47 -13.29 -14.14
CA SER A 437 29.45 -14.35 -14.41
C SER A 437 30.11 -14.13 -15.77
N ILE A 438 31.39 -14.47 -15.86
CA ILE A 438 32.13 -14.48 -17.13
C ILE A 438 31.58 -15.63 -18.00
N ARG A 439 31.31 -15.33 -19.27
CA ARG A 439 30.88 -16.34 -20.24
C ARG A 439 32.07 -17.23 -20.59
N LYS A 440 32.07 -18.48 -20.10
CA LYS A 440 33.05 -19.49 -20.53
C LYS A 440 32.50 -20.20 -21.78
N LYS A 441 33.20 -20.03 -22.91
CA LYS A 441 32.91 -20.76 -24.15
C LYS A 441 33.98 -21.82 -24.39
N GLU A 442 33.57 -23.06 -24.59
CA GLU A 442 34.45 -24.13 -25.06
C GLU A 442 33.88 -24.63 -26.39
N LYS A 443 34.71 -24.63 -27.45
CA LYS A 443 34.33 -25.04 -28.82
C LYS A 443 33.06 -24.36 -29.38
N GLY A 444 32.77 -23.13 -28.95
CA GLY A 444 31.62 -22.34 -29.41
C GLY A 444 30.41 -22.41 -28.47
N ASP A 445 30.32 -23.43 -27.62
CA ASP A 445 29.24 -23.64 -26.66
C ASP A 445 29.57 -23.04 -25.29
N PHE A 446 28.55 -22.53 -24.61
CA PHE A 446 28.70 -22.07 -23.23
C PHE A 446 28.75 -23.29 -22.30
N VAL A 447 29.85 -23.44 -21.56
CA VAL A 447 30.02 -24.55 -20.62
C VAL A 447 29.95 -24.05 -19.19
N GLU A 448 28.98 -24.57 -18.43
CA GLU A 448 28.87 -24.32 -17.00
C GLU A 448 29.60 -25.42 -16.21
N PRO A 449 30.45 -25.07 -15.22
CA PRO A 449 31.07 -26.07 -14.35
C PRO A 449 30.02 -26.83 -13.57
N LEU A 450 30.10 -28.16 -13.60
CA LEU A 450 29.27 -29.07 -12.83
C LEU A 450 30.00 -29.48 -11.55
N TYR A 451 29.25 -29.63 -10.46
CA TYR A 451 29.78 -30.06 -9.16
C TYR A 451 29.07 -31.33 -8.69
N GLN A 452 29.61 -32.01 -7.68
CA GLN A 452 28.87 -33.03 -6.95
C GLN A 452 27.78 -32.35 -6.10
N ALA A 453 26.63 -33.02 -5.96
CA ALA A 453 25.50 -32.44 -5.22
C ALA A 453 25.85 -32.25 -3.74
N GLU A 454 26.57 -33.21 -3.16
CA GLU A 454 27.04 -33.23 -1.78
C GLU A 454 27.96 -32.04 -1.50
N THR A 455 28.84 -31.68 -2.44
CA THR A 455 29.70 -30.49 -2.32
C THR A 455 28.88 -29.21 -2.29
N ILE A 456 27.89 -29.08 -3.18
CA ILE A 456 27.02 -27.88 -3.21
C ILE A 456 26.27 -27.74 -1.88
N ILE A 457 25.77 -28.85 -1.33
CA ILE A 457 25.02 -28.88 -0.07
C ILE A 457 25.94 -28.52 1.10
N ALA A 458 27.11 -29.15 1.20
CA ALA A 458 28.08 -28.88 2.27
C ALA A 458 28.52 -27.41 2.31
N ASP A 459 28.81 -26.85 1.15
CA ASP A 459 29.16 -25.43 1.00
C ASP A 459 28.01 -24.51 1.44
N ASP A 460 26.77 -24.82 1.05
CA ASP A 460 25.59 -24.01 1.42
C ASP A 460 25.29 -24.08 2.92
N ILE A 461 25.51 -25.25 3.55
CA ILE A 461 25.42 -25.40 5.01
C ILE A 461 26.47 -24.53 5.71
N ALA A 462 27.71 -24.50 5.19
CA ALA A 462 28.77 -23.65 5.73
C ALA A 462 28.45 -22.15 5.56
N ASP A 463 27.88 -21.77 4.41
CA ASP A 463 27.44 -20.40 4.16
C ASP A 463 26.33 -19.96 5.14
N ILE A 464 25.36 -20.85 5.41
CA ILE A 464 24.29 -20.61 6.39
C ILE A 464 24.87 -20.47 7.80
N ALA A 465 25.78 -21.36 8.20
CA ALA A 465 26.44 -21.29 9.51
C ALA A 465 27.21 -19.98 9.67
N THR A 466 27.91 -19.52 8.62
CA THR A 466 28.61 -18.23 8.60
C THR A 466 27.61 -17.08 8.75
N HIS A 467 26.57 -17.02 7.91
CA HIS A 467 25.54 -15.98 7.94
C HIS A 467 24.83 -15.88 9.30
N ASN A 468 24.54 -17.02 9.94
CA ASN A 468 23.91 -17.06 11.25
C ASN A 468 24.83 -16.53 12.38
N ASN A 469 26.14 -16.67 12.23
CA ASN A 469 27.14 -16.21 13.20
C ASN A 469 27.70 -14.81 12.90
N GLU A 470 27.35 -14.21 11.77
CA GLU A 470 27.63 -12.80 11.49
C GLU A 470 26.78 -11.85 12.36
N LEU A 471 27.28 -10.62 12.53
CA LEU A 471 26.58 -9.54 13.20
C LEU A 471 25.20 -9.25 12.57
N HIS A 472 24.19 -9.09 13.42
CA HIS A 472 22.85 -8.74 12.99
C HIS A 472 22.82 -7.37 12.28
N PRO A 473 22.10 -7.17 11.16
CA PRO A 473 22.14 -5.89 10.41
C PRO A 473 21.65 -4.68 11.22
N LEU A 474 20.74 -4.88 12.17
CA LEU A 474 20.24 -3.83 13.07
C LEU A 474 21.12 -3.67 14.32
N GLN A 475 22.40 -3.35 14.15
CA GLN A 475 23.36 -3.16 15.25
C GLN A 475 22.98 -2.02 16.22
N LYS A 476 22.13 -1.06 15.80
CA LYS A 476 21.61 -0.03 16.71
C LYS A 476 20.66 -0.58 17.77
N VAL A 477 19.92 -1.64 17.42
CA VAL A 477 18.95 -2.29 18.31
C VAL A 477 19.59 -3.46 19.05
N TYR A 478 20.48 -4.19 18.37
CA TYR A 478 21.20 -5.35 18.90
C TYR A 478 22.72 -5.16 18.79
N PRO A 479 23.33 -4.30 19.64
CA PRO A 479 24.76 -4.01 19.56
C PRO A 479 25.61 -5.24 19.85
N GLY A 480 26.55 -5.57 18.96
CA GLY A 480 27.51 -6.67 19.12
C GLY A 480 26.92 -8.07 19.01
N MET A 481 25.60 -8.20 18.77
CA MET A 481 24.94 -9.48 18.69
C MET A 481 24.93 -10.05 17.27
N THR A 482 25.17 -11.37 17.16
CA THR A 482 25.00 -12.14 15.93
C THR A 482 23.53 -12.46 15.66
N ARG A 483 23.18 -12.85 14.44
CA ARG A 483 21.80 -13.29 14.13
C ARG A 483 21.33 -14.43 15.02
N ARG A 484 22.20 -15.42 15.27
CA ARG A 484 21.96 -16.53 16.20
C ARG A 484 21.73 -16.05 17.64
N GLN A 485 22.51 -15.10 18.12
CA GLN A 485 22.33 -14.55 19.48
C GLN A 485 21.00 -13.82 19.62
N VAL A 486 20.63 -12.98 18.63
CA VAL A 486 19.31 -12.30 18.62
C VAL A 486 18.18 -13.34 18.58
N PHE A 487 18.31 -14.38 17.77
CA PHE A 487 17.33 -15.45 17.66
C PHE A 487 17.06 -16.15 19.00
N ILE A 488 18.12 -16.55 19.71
CA ILE A 488 18.00 -17.31 20.97
C ILE A 488 17.58 -16.41 22.14
N SER A 489 18.07 -15.17 22.20
CA SER A 489 17.88 -14.31 23.38
C SER A 489 16.65 -13.39 23.33
N ASN A 490 16.07 -13.18 22.16
CA ASN A 490 15.02 -12.18 21.95
C ASN A 490 13.79 -12.77 21.24
N TYR A 491 13.42 -14.02 21.55
CA TYR A 491 12.16 -14.59 21.11
C TYR A 491 10.97 -13.95 21.84
N ASN A 492 9.78 -14.05 21.24
CA ASN A 492 8.58 -13.44 21.81
C ASN A 492 8.15 -14.19 23.10
N PRO A 493 8.05 -13.50 24.25
CA PRO A 493 7.73 -14.12 25.53
C PRO A 493 6.30 -14.68 25.62
N ASP A 494 5.39 -14.21 24.76
CA ASP A 494 3.98 -14.65 24.76
C ASP A 494 3.75 -15.96 23.99
N LEU A 495 4.81 -16.55 23.41
CA LEU A 495 4.71 -17.80 22.67
C LEU A 495 4.59 -19.01 23.60
N LYS A 496 3.81 -20.00 23.15
CA LYS A 496 3.57 -21.24 23.90
C LYS A 496 4.72 -22.23 23.72
N PRO A 497 5.00 -23.10 24.71
CA PRO A 497 5.97 -24.18 24.55
C PRO A 497 5.55 -25.14 23.44
N ILE A 498 6.53 -25.82 22.85
CA ILE A 498 6.28 -26.88 21.87
C ILE A 498 5.93 -28.15 22.63
N GLU A 499 4.75 -28.71 22.33
CA GLU A 499 4.27 -29.98 22.88
C GLU A 499 4.58 -31.12 21.89
N PRO A 500 5.62 -31.96 22.11
CA PRO A 500 6.06 -32.89 21.08
C PRO A 500 5.05 -34.01 20.82
N TRP A 501 4.29 -34.43 21.84
CA TRP A 501 3.23 -35.43 21.69
C TRP A 501 2.22 -35.01 20.61
N TYR A 502 1.81 -33.73 20.64
CA TYR A 502 0.87 -33.18 19.69
C TYR A 502 1.52 -32.96 18.32
N LEU A 503 2.72 -32.39 18.28
CA LEU A 503 3.39 -32.04 17.03
C LEU A 503 3.80 -33.27 16.20
N TYR A 504 4.28 -34.34 16.84
CA TYR A 504 4.86 -35.50 16.17
C TYR A 504 3.82 -36.28 15.36
N GLN A 505 2.53 -36.18 15.68
CA GLN A 505 1.48 -36.81 14.87
C GLN A 505 1.40 -36.23 13.45
N PHE A 506 1.88 -34.99 13.25
CA PHE A 506 1.82 -34.29 11.96
C PHE A 506 3.12 -34.41 11.17
N ILE A 507 4.27 -34.29 11.84
CA ILE A 507 5.58 -34.26 11.18
C ILE A 507 6.42 -35.50 11.43
N GLY A 508 6.09 -36.32 12.42
CA GLY A 508 6.84 -37.51 12.81
C GLY A 508 6.83 -38.63 11.77
N ASN A 509 7.73 -39.58 11.94
CA ASN A 509 7.66 -40.87 11.29
C ASN A 509 6.51 -41.67 11.92
N LYS A 510 5.72 -42.34 11.09
CA LYS A 510 4.59 -43.18 11.51
C LYS A 510 5.01 -44.64 11.53
N THR A 511 4.71 -45.36 12.61
CA THR A 511 4.89 -46.82 12.69
C THR A 511 3.65 -47.45 13.30
N GLU A 512 3.03 -48.38 12.59
CA GLU A 512 1.92 -49.19 13.12
C GLU A 512 2.51 -50.35 13.91
N THR A 513 2.10 -50.50 15.17
CA THR A 513 2.66 -51.47 16.11
C THR A 513 1.58 -51.92 17.10
N SER A 514 1.94 -52.80 18.03
CA SER A 514 1.03 -53.27 19.08
C SER A 514 1.74 -53.28 20.44
N LEU A 515 0.95 -53.09 21.49
CA LEU A 515 1.44 -53.25 22.85
C LEU A 515 1.57 -54.73 23.19
N HIS A 516 2.77 -55.10 23.63
CA HIS A 516 3.13 -56.43 24.09
C HIS A 516 3.21 -56.43 25.62
N ASN A 517 2.68 -57.49 26.23
CA ASN A 517 2.64 -57.65 27.69
C ASN A 517 2.03 -56.45 28.44
N ASN A 518 1.17 -55.67 27.79
CA ASN A 518 0.61 -54.41 28.30
C ASN A 518 1.68 -53.39 28.73
N ASP A 519 2.86 -53.43 28.13
CA ASP A 519 4.03 -52.72 28.64
C ASP A 519 4.81 -51.99 27.55
N TYR A 520 5.16 -52.67 26.46
CA TYR A 520 6.05 -52.10 25.45
C TYR A 520 5.56 -52.32 24.03
N CYS A 521 6.00 -51.46 23.11
CA CYS A 521 5.82 -51.64 21.67
C CYS A 521 7.15 -51.68 20.95
N GLN A 522 7.18 -52.20 19.72
CA GLN A 522 8.37 -52.18 18.88
C GLN A 522 8.27 -51.08 17.83
N VAL A 523 9.29 -50.21 17.77
CA VAL A 523 9.38 -49.09 16.84
C VAL A 523 10.84 -48.99 16.37
N ASN A 524 11.06 -48.83 15.07
CA ASN A 524 12.41 -48.72 14.50
C ASN A 524 13.40 -49.81 14.97
N TYR A 525 12.96 -51.07 15.02
CA TYR A 525 13.72 -52.23 15.53
C TYR A 525 14.07 -52.21 17.03
N GLU A 526 13.70 -51.18 17.77
CA GLU A 526 13.90 -51.03 19.20
C GLU A 526 12.60 -51.22 19.99
N LYS A 527 12.72 -51.47 21.30
CA LYS A 527 11.57 -51.66 22.20
C LYS A 527 11.35 -50.39 23.02
N PHE A 528 10.11 -49.93 23.10
CA PHE A 528 9.72 -48.75 23.86
C PHE A 528 8.71 -49.13 24.92
N GLU A 529 9.05 -48.94 26.20
CA GLU A 529 8.18 -49.21 27.34
C GLU A 529 7.32 -48.00 27.70
N LEU A 530 6.05 -48.19 28.02
CA LEU A 530 5.10 -47.12 28.38
C LEU A 530 5.63 -46.29 29.56
N ALA A 531 5.65 -44.97 29.47
CA ALA A 531 6.04 -44.15 30.62
C ALA A 531 5.10 -44.36 31.83
N ASP A 532 3.81 -44.59 31.56
CA ASP A 532 2.77 -44.78 32.56
C ASP A 532 1.74 -45.84 32.13
N PHE A 533 1.36 -46.72 33.07
CA PHE A 533 0.39 -47.79 32.84
C PHE A 533 -1.06 -47.28 32.75
N ASP A 534 -1.35 -46.08 33.24
CA ASP A 534 -2.67 -45.45 33.05
C ASP A 534 -3.03 -45.27 31.56
N SER A 535 -2.03 -45.27 30.68
CA SER A 535 -2.22 -45.28 29.22
C SER A 535 -3.07 -46.46 28.74
N LEU A 536 -3.04 -47.60 29.44
CA LEU A 536 -3.83 -48.79 29.10
C LEU A 536 -5.34 -48.55 29.19
N ASN A 537 -5.79 -47.66 30.09
CA ASN A 537 -7.21 -47.32 30.25
C ASN A 537 -7.77 -46.55 29.05
N ARG A 538 -6.91 -45.98 28.19
CA ARG A 538 -7.31 -45.21 27.01
C ARG A 538 -7.42 -46.04 25.74
N LEU A 539 -7.00 -47.32 25.79
CA LEU A 539 -7.10 -48.23 24.66
C LEU A 539 -8.56 -48.60 24.40
N LYS A 540 -8.89 -48.79 23.12
CA LYS A 540 -10.18 -49.35 22.72
C LYS A 540 -10.33 -50.79 23.24
N PRO A 541 -11.53 -51.19 23.68
CA PRO A 541 -11.78 -52.57 24.09
C PRO A 541 -11.40 -53.55 22.97
N ASN A 542 -10.68 -54.61 23.32
CA ASN A 542 -10.21 -55.66 22.40
C ASN A 542 -9.24 -55.17 21.30
N ASP A 543 -8.59 -54.02 21.46
CA ASP A 543 -7.61 -53.50 20.49
C ASP A 543 -6.34 -52.98 21.18
N VAL A 544 -5.25 -53.75 21.04
CA VAL A 544 -3.91 -53.39 21.51
C VAL A 544 -3.03 -52.79 20.40
N GLY A 545 -3.57 -52.63 19.19
CA GLY A 545 -2.91 -51.99 18.07
C GLY A 545 -2.81 -50.48 18.30
N VAL A 546 -1.63 -49.92 18.10
CA VAL A 546 -1.36 -48.50 18.29
C VAL A 546 -0.53 -47.96 17.13
N THR A 547 -0.68 -46.67 16.84
CA THR A 547 0.19 -45.95 15.93
C THR A 547 1.19 -45.14 16.73
N ALA A 548 2.48 -45.42 16.54
CA ALA A 548 3.57 -44.69 17.15
C ALA A 548 4.06 -43.57 16.23
N TYR A 549 4.19 -42.37 16.78
CA TYR A 549 4.79 -41.21 16.13
C TYR A 549 6.09 -40.83 16.82
N TRP A 550 7.15 -40.62 16.03
CA TRP A 550 8.49 -40.40 16.55
C TRP A 550 9.37 -39.61 15.58
N LEU A 551 10.44 -39.01 16.09
CA LEU A 551 11.49 -38.38 15.30
C LEU A 551 12.85 -38.85 15.81
N PRO A 552 13.81 -39.13 14.90
CA PRO A 552 15.16 -39.50 15.29
C PRO A 552 15.91 -38.32 15.89
N LEU A 553 16.83 -38.62 16.81
CA LEU A 553 17.86 -37.72 17.31
C LEU A 553 19.00 -37.57 16.27
N GLU A 554 19.98 -36.71 16.56
CA GLU A 554 21.12 -36.46 15.66
C GLU A 554 21.95 -37.72 15.37
N ASP A 555 22.02 -38.66 16.30
CA ASP A 555 22.73 -39.93 16.18
C ASP A 555 21.91 -41.03 15.44
N GLY A 556 20.66 -40.71 15.08
CA GLY A 556 19.73 -41.65 14.46
C GLY A 556 18.94 -42.52 15.45
N GLY A 557 19.22 -42.41 16.75
CA GLY A 557 18.48 -43.07 17.81
C GLY A 557 17.11 -42.43 18.07
N VAL A 558 16.28 -43.11 18.84
CA VAL A 558 14.96 -42.62 19.24
C VAL A 558 14.82 -42.74 20.75
N ASP A 559 14.69 -41.62 21.45
CA ASP A 559 14.57 -41.61 22.91
C ASP A 559 13.14 -41.95 23.35
N LYS A 560 12.15 -41.38 22.67
CA LYS A 560 10.74 -41.52 23.02
C LYS A 560 9.81 -41.54 21.81
N VAL A 561 8.68 -42.20 21.99
CA VAL A 561 7.62 -42.33 20.99
C VAL A 561 6.27 -42.00 21.62
N TYR A 562 5.37 -41.43 20.83
CA TYR A 562 4.01 -41.09 21.27
C TYR A 562 2.99 -41.99 20.58
N LEU A 563 2.12 -42.62 21.38
CA LEU A 563 1.19 -43.65 20.93
C LEU A 563 -0.22 -43.10 20.78
N TYR A 564 -0.89 -43.51 19.71
CA TYR A 564 -2.24 -43.06 19.34
C TYR A 564 -3.12 -44.21 18.81
N GLN A 565 -4.43 -44.10 18.99
CA GLN A 565 -5.44 -44.88 18.28
C GLN A 565 -6.41 -43.94 17.55
N GLY A 566 -6.22 -43.79 16.24
CA GLY A 566 -6.88 -42.72 15.48
C GLY A 566 -6.45 -41.35 16.01
N ASP A 567 -7.42 -40.51 16.40
CA ASP A 567 -7.17 -39.19 16.98
C ASP A 567 -6.98 -39.21 18.51
N THR A 568 -7.07 -40.37 19.17
CA THR A 568 -6.97 -40.49 20.63
C THR A 568 -5.53 -40.75 21.06
N TYR A 569 -5.00 -39.87 21.92
CA TYR A 569 -3.68 -40.06 22.54
C TYR A 569 -3.74 -41.14 23.61
N ILE A 570 -2.86 -42.14 23.48
CA ILE A 570 -2.75 -43.26 24.43
C ILE A 570 -1.73 -42.91 25.51
N GLY A 571 -0.50 -42.58 25.12
CA GLY A 571 0.58 -42.29 26.07
C GLY A 571 1.95 -42.15 25.41
N GLU A 572 2.93 -41.85 26.24
CA GLU A 572 4.35 -41.78 25.86
C GLU A 572 5.01 -43.14 26.17
N ALA A 573 5.96 -43.55 25.34
CA ALA A 573 6.81 -44.71 25.60
C ALA A 573 8.29 -44.35 25.40
N LEU A 574 9.13 -44.80 26.34
CA LEU A 574 10.55 -44.49 26.44
C LEU A 574 11.38 -45.66 25.93
N ASN A 575 12.55 -45.38 25.37
CA ASN A 575 13.43 -46.42 24.86
C ASN A 575 13.87 -47.37 25.99
N ARG A 576 13.52 -48.65 25.86
CA ARG A 576 13.79 -49.67 26.86
C ARG A 576 15.29 -49.98 26.99
N SER A 577 16.05 -49.83 25.91
CA SER A 577 17.50 -50.15 25.90
C SER A 577 18.29 -49.29 26.88
N ALA A 578 17.80 -48.09 27.19
CA ALA A 578 18.38 -47.22 28.22
C ALA A 578 18.41 -47.88 29.62
N TYR A 579 17.54 -48.86 29.86
CA TYR A 579 17.39 -49.56 31.14
C TYR A 579 17.97 -50.98 31.12
N ASP A 580 18.69 -51.38 30.08
CA ASP A 580 19.37 -52.67 30.03
C ASP A 580 20.55 -52.70 31.01
N TYR A 581 20.62 -53.78 31.81
CA TYR A 581 21.65 -54.00 32.81
C TYR A 581 22.38 -55.33 32.55
N ASN A 582 23.61 -55.45 33.04
CA ASN A 582 24.40 -56.68 32.85
C ASN A 582 23.78 -57.88 33.59
N GLU A 583 23.49 -58.96 32.86
CA GLU A 583 22.96 -60.21 33.43
C GLU A 583 23.96 -60.85 34.41
N CYS A 584 25.27 -60.81 34.10
CA CYS A 584 26.34 -61.38 34.90
C CYS A 584 26.54 -60.58 36.19
N ALA A 585 26.07 -61.12 37.32
CA ALA A 585 26.08 -60.42 38.61
C ALA A 585 27.47 -59.90 39.05
N ILE A 586 28.55 -60.58 38.65
CA ILE A 586 29.93 -60.21 38.98
C ILE A 586 30.42 -58.96 38.22
N GLU A 587 29.84 -58.67 37.06
CA GLU A 587 30.20 -57.55 36.18
C GLU A 587 29.30 -56.33 36.40
N ARG A 588 28.30 -56.43 37.27
CA ARG A 588 27.33 -55.36 37.52
C ARG A 588 27.96 -54.20 38.25
N THR A 589 27.76 -53.02 37.69
CA THR A 589 28.13 -51.72 38.25
C THR A 589 27.00 -51.14 39.10
N ASP A 590 27.25 -49.99 39.74
CA ASP A 590 26.19 -49.26 40.46
C ASP A 590 25.10 -48.73 39.51
N GLU A 591 25.44 -48.44 38.25
CA GLU A 591 24.47 -48.05 37.21
C GLU A 591 23.51 -49.21 36.88
N ASP A 592 24.04 -50.43 36.78
CA ASP A 592 23.22 -51.64 36.57
C ASP A 592 22.22 -51.84 37.71
N ARG A 593 22.63 -51.58 38.96
CA ARG A 593 21.73 -51.68 40.13
C ARG A 593 20.61 -50.63 40.07
N ALA A 594 20.91 -49.41 39.61
CA ALA A 594 19.91 -48.37 39.44
C ALA A 594 18.88 -48.74 38.35
N LYS A 595 19.33 -49.29 37.21
CA LYS A 595 18.46 -49.79 36.14
C LYS A 595 17.60 -50.97 36.59
N MET A 596 18.16 -51.91 37.35
CA MET A 596 17.39 -53.00 37.97
C MET A 596 16.30 -52.46 38.90
N LEU A 597 16.63 -51.47 39.74
CA LEU A 597 15.67 -50.85 40.64
C LEU A 597 14.54 -50.15 39.86
N HIS A 598 14.85 -49.51 38.74
CA HIS A 598 13.84 -48.93 37.83
C HIS A 598 12.86 -50.01 37.34
N GLN A 599 13.38 -51.12 36.80
CA GLN A 599 12.56 -52.23 36.31
C GLN A 599 11.71 -52.87 37.43
N GLN A 600 12.26 -53.04 38.64
CA GLN A 600 11.50 -53.56 39.79
C GLN A 600 10.38 -52.62 40.23
N LYS A 601 10.63 -51.31 40.30
CA LYS A 601 9.61 -50.30 40.61
C LYS A 601 8.49 -50.32 39.59
N ARG A 602 8.83 -50.49 38.31
CA ARG A 602 7.88 -50.60 37.20
C ARG A 602 6.96 -51.81 37.37
N VAL A 603 7.51 -53.01 37.62
CA VAL A 603 6.70 -54.23 37.86
C VAL A 603 5.77 -54.03 39.07
N ALA A 604 6.29 -53.48 40.17
CA ALA A 604 5.48 -53.20 41.36
C ALA A 604 4.35 -52.19 41.09
N ASN A 605 4.59 -51.18 40.25
CA ASN A 605 3.56 -50.22 39.84
C ASN A 605 2.47 -50.90 39.01
N PHE A 606 2.83 -51.79 38.08
CA PHE A 606 1.86 -52.56 37.30
C PHE A 606 1.00 -53.48 38.19
N ASP A 607 1.63 -54.24 39.10
CA ASP A 607 0.91 -55.12 40.01
C ASP A 607 -0.06 -54.35 40.91
N ARG A 608 0.35 -53.16 41.37
CA ARG A 608 -0.53 -52.26 42.14
C ARG A 608 -1.74 -51.83 41.29
N PHE A 609 -1.49 -51.34 40.08
CA PHE A 609 -2.53 -50.90 39.15
C PHE A 609 -3.57 -52.00 38.86
N ILE A 610 -3.12 -53.24 38.61
CA ILE A 610 -4.03 -54.38 38.39
C ILE A 610 -4.77 -54.79 39.66
N LYS A 611 -4.10 -54.75 40.82
CA LYS A 611 -4.72 -55.09 42.10
C LYS A 611 -5.87 -54.14 42.44
N GLU A 612 -5.67 -52.84 42.23
CA GLU A 612 -6.69 -51.80 42.43
C GLU A 612 -7.89 -52.00 41.49
N ASN A 613 -7.65 -52.26 40.20
CA ASN A 613 -8.73 -52.59 39.27
C ASN A 613 -9.45 -53.90 39.63
N LYS A 614 -8.72 -54.90 40.15
CA LYS A 614 -9.30 -56.19 40.55
C LYS A 614 -10.17 -56.10 41.80
N THR A 615 -9.90 -55.16 42.72
CA THR A 615 -10.73 -54.98 43.92
C THR A 615 -12.15 -54.52 43.58
N ASP A 616 -12.31 -53.78 42.49
CA ASP A 616 -13.61 -53.27 42.04
C ASP A 616 -14.43 -54.32 41.26
N ILE A 617 -13.80 -55.43 40.87
CA ILE A 617 -14.46 -56.52 40.12
C ILE A 617 -15.10 -57.50 41.13
N PRO A 618 -16.45 -57.62 41.18
CA PRO A 618 -17.10 -58.55 42.09
C PRO A 618 -16.78 -60.00 41.71
N LYS A 619 -16.58 -60.84 42.73
CA LYS A 619 -16.43 -62.28 42.54
C LYS A 619 -17.82 -62.90 42.43
N LEU A 620 -18.17 -63.36 41.22
CA LEU A 620 -19.43 -64.04 40.97
C LEU A 620 -19.37 -65.49 41.45
N GLY A 621 -20.41 -65.91 42.19
CA GLY A 621 -20.76 -67.31 42.36
C GLY A 621 -21.88 -67.66 41.38
N HIS A 622 -21.85 -68.86 40.82
CA HIS A 622 -22.93 -69.40 40.00
C HIS A 622 -23.54 -70.60 40.70
N GLU A 623 -24.78 -70.47 41.14
CA GLU A 623 -25.62 -71.62 41.47
C GLU A 623 -26.39 -72.02 40.21
N LYS A 624 -26.31 -73.31 39.82
CA LYS A 624 -27.29 -73.85 38.89
C LYS A 624 -28.61 -73.90 39.66
N LYS A 625 -29.63 -73.20 39.17
CA LYS A 625 -31.00 -73.41 39.66
C LYS A 625 -31.29 -74.90 39.63
N ASP A 626 -31.67 -75.46 40.77
CA ASP A 626 -32.20 -76.82 40.84
C ASP A 626 -33.36 -76.94 39.85
N VAL A 627 -33.49 -78.11 39.23
CA VAL A 627 -34.50 -78.42 38.20
C VAL A 627 -35.93 -78.05 38.66
N VAL A 628 -36.15 -78.01 39.97
CA VAL A 628 -37.42 -77.62 40.60
C VAL A 628 -37.75 -76.13 40.41
N GLU A 629 -36.77 -75.21 40.37
CA GLU A 629 -37.01 -73.80 40.06
C GLU A 629 -37.06 -73.50 38.56
N ALA A 630 -36.48 -74.37 37.73
CA ALA A 630 -36.67 -74.32 36.28
C ALA A 630 -38.09 -74.77 35.88
N GLU A 631 -38.69 -75.73 36.59
CA GLU A 631 -40.09 -76.14 36.41
C GLU A 631 -41.10 -75.09 36.89
N ILE A 632 -40.79 -74.31 37.94
CA ILE A 632 -41.65 -73.19 38.39
C ILE A 632 -41.66 -72.04 37.36
N LEU A 633 -40.56 -71.84 36.62
CA LEU A 633 -40.47 -70.88 35.51
C LEU A 633 -40.91 -71.45 34.15
N SER A 634 -41.13 -72.76 34.03
CA SER A 634 -41.65 -73.41 32.82
C SER A 634 -43.17 -73.62 32.85
N ALA A 635 -43.89 -73.04 33.83
CA ALA A 635 -45.33 -72.87 33.72
C ALA A 635 -45.62 -72.12 32.40
N PRO A 636 -46.54 -72.61 31.55
CA PRO A 636 -46.79 -71.98 30.27
C PRO A 636 -47.21 -70.53 30.52
N VAL A 637 -46.44 -69.60 29.98
CA VAL A 637 -46.90 -68.23 29.81
C VAL A 637 -48.21 -68.33 29.05
N GLU A 638 -49.29 -67.84 29.67
CA GLU A 638 -50.57 -67.65 29.01
C GLU A 638 -50.29 -66.97 27.67
N THR A 639 -50.51 -67.72 26.58
CA THR A 639 -50.46 -67.17 25.24
C THR A 639 -51.60 -66.16 25.15
N LEU A 640 -51.30 -64.88 25.32
CA LEU A 640 -52.12 -63.86 24.71
C LEU A 640 -51.96 -64.04 23.21
N ALA A 641 -53.06 -64.47 22.59
CA ALA A 641 -53.20 -64.64 21.16
C ALA A 641 -52.71 -63.37 20.43
N PRO A 642 -52.13 -63.51 19.22
CA PRO A 642 -51.72 -62.35 18.44
C PRO A 642 -52.96 -61.53 18.11
N ILE A 643 -53.03 -60.31 18.63
CA ILE A 643 -53.95 -59.32 18.10
C ILE A 643 -53.39 -58.94 16.71
N SER A 644 -54.22 -59.24 15.72
CA SER A 644 -54.09 -58.88 14.31
C SER A 644 -53.86 -57.38 14.12
N GLU A 645 -53.19 -57.03 13.02
CA GLU A 645 -53.11 -55.67 12.49
C GLU A 645 -54.50 -55.02 12.45
N GLU A 646 -54.66 -53.86 13.09
CA GLU A 646 -55.68 -52.87 12.76
C GLU A 646 -55.18 -51.46 13.17
N GLU A 647 -55.56 -50.50 12.34
CA GLU A 647 -55.12 -49.10 12.27
C GLU A 647 -55.65 -48.22 13.42
N ASP A 648 -55.02 -47.05 13.56
CA ASP A 648 -55.55 -45.77 14.08
C ASP A 648 -56.03 -45.65 15.54
N ASP A 649 -55.32 -44.85 16.36
CA ASP A 649 -55.91 -44.03 17.45
C ASP A 649 -54.99 -42.89 17.99
N ASP A 650 -53.97 -42.45 17.24
CA ASP A 650 -53.18 -41.25 17.58
C ASP A 650 -53.97 -39.92 17.38
N GLU A 651 -55.21 -39.98 16.90
CA GLU A 651 -56.05 -38.80 16.60
C GLU A 651 -57.03 -38.41 17.72
N GLU A 652 -57.18 -39.21 18.78
CA GLU A 652 -58.09 -38.92 19.91
C GLU A 652 -57.37 -38.22 21.09
N LEU A 653 -56.11 -38.56 21.37
CA LEU A 653 -55.30 -37.94 22.45
C LEU A 653 -54.89 -36.47 22.17
N LEU A 654 -54.83 -36.07 20.90
CA LEU A 654 -54.54 -34.69 20.49
C LEU A 654 -55.75 -33.75 20.66
N LYS A 655 -56.98 -34.27 20.79
CA LYS A 655 -58.19 -33.47 21.05
C LYS A 655 -58.44 -33.23 22.53
N GLU A 656 -57.92 -34.09 23.41
CA GLU A 656 -58.12 -33.94 24.87
C GLU A 656 -57.15 -32.90 25.49
N TYR A 657 -55.93 -32.77 24.97
CA TYR A 657 -54.97 -31.72 25.38
C TYR A 657 -55.33 -30.30 24.92
N ALA A 658 -56.32 -30.15 24.03
CA ALA A 658 -56.78 -28.85 23.52
C ALA A 658 -57.89 -28.20 24.38
N SER A 659 -58.26 -28.78 25.54
CA SER A 659 -59.43 -28.32 26.30
C SER A 659 -59.22 -28.04 27.80
N VAL A 660 -57.98 -27.98 28.30
CA VAL A 660 -57.74 -27.63 29.72
C VAL A 660 -57.13 -26.23 29.85
N ASP A 661 -57.93 -25.34 30.43
CA ASP A 661 -57.71 -23.90 30.64
C ASP A 661 -56.62 -23.63 31.71
N TRP A 662 -55.55 -22.91 31.34
CA TRP A 662 -54.39 -22.61 32.18
C TRP A 662 -54.51 -21.28 32.94
N HIS A 663 -55.64 -21.07 33.61
CA HIS A 663 -55.81 -19.93 34.51
C HIS A 663 -56.33 -20.34 35.89
N ALA A 664 -55.41 -20.60 36.83
CA ALA A 664 -55.60 -20.30 38.25
C ALA A 664 -54.33 -20.59 39.07
N HIS A 665 -53.83 -19.54 39.74
CA HIS A 665 -53.15 -19.56 41.05
C HIS A 665 -51.91 -20.47 41.21
N GLY A 666 -50.69 -19.96 41.41
CA GLY A 666 -50.28 -18.85 42.28
C GLY A 666 -50.01 -19.35 43.70
N GLY A 667 -48.75 -19.42 44.11
CA GLY A 667 -48.40 -19.40 45.54
C GLY A 667 -47.26 -20.30 46.02
N ALA A 668 -46.16 -19.63 46.38
CA ALA A 668 -45.47 -19.75 47.67
C ALA A 668 -44.38 -20.83 47.88
N THR A 669 -43.16 -20.30 48.16
CA THR A 669 -42.17 -20.71 49.21
C THR A 669 -41.52 -22.10 49.12
N VAL A 670 -40.21 -22.30 49.28
CA VAL A 670 -39.09 -21.55 49.93
C VAL A 670 -37.84 -21.66 49.07
#